data_AF-A0A7J6MQV4-F1
#
_entry.id   AF-A0A7J6MQV4-F1
#
_cell.length_a   1.000
_cell.length_b   1.000
_cell.length_c   1.000
_cell.angle_alpha   90.00
_cell.angle_beta   90.00
_cell.angle_gamma   90.00
#
_symmetry.space_group_name_H-M   'P 1'
#
loop_
_entity.id
_entity.type
_entity.pdbx_description
1 polymer ?
#
loop_
_entity_poly.entity_id
_entity_poly.type
_entity_poly.pdbx_seq_one_letter_code
_entity_poly.pdbx_strand_id
1 'polypeptide(L)'
;MLARLSRRGLVTAAARPPTHHRIDQSSIEFTSAPRLSALPPLDTLEFGKKFSDHMLEIDYNLVNGWGTPRIVPMGNLSVHPASHVLHYAVQCFEGTKVYKVPDGVREFRLASNIARFANSIRRSAMADLTKEDETALYELIRELVLIDEHMIPSDPGYSLYLRPTCIGTQPTLGVFPPTDAKIFVISSPVGPYYKSGFKPVSLLASTKSVRAWPGSTGAQKVGSNYGPTLLPLREAVEQGFSQILWLLPTDATAEDYFVTEVGTMNLFVAMRHSDGIEVVTPPLSDVILPGITRDSALQILRAEEDRHKLKVSERHITINEIVDAYDRGDLLEIFGTGTAAIVCPVKLIHFKGQDIHVPVDEELGAGPICKYVLDVSAEITCATLFYRSKTLTVVCFVTGCLVLAIALGRGFAVLNSDLRGHVPSAGPTDDAFTIFTTDIIIYTVAAVLGLSFLTIGGFVLSAKCVCRGNTGIGRFIRIASPEITLYTIAMLSLYAAAATNLAMPRLFGAIINLVSVPSAMSPTEKRSRLNEEVFELLVCLILANAFSGIRATSFSIAGERIVARLRKELFSSLLHQEVAMFDEIKSGELTSRLSNDVTTLQDALTVNVSVGVRSLASVIGGTIILFIISSKLTLIMLSIVPLAAIATMCYAKFVGKLSKGYQKELANSTEVATEALGSIRVVKTFPKGEAKAEARYAAHVDESYGIGVRKSFGLGGFSWVVGMMIFTAMTSVVWYGAGLVLEGEMLPGTLMSFLFYTFGSIGGSVAGLSEVFSKLAETIGATVKVFEYIDRRPQQASLTEVASDEVYQPLVCNGSLSFTEVWFAYPARSDLHVLKGITFTIQPGQTVALVGHSGAGKSTCISLILRFYDPNSGIIALDGRSLATLKDDCLRRNVSLVAQEPVLFSTSIMDNIKYGAADDITLDEVEASARAAHCHDFIMSFPEGYNTLVGERGVQLSGGQKQRVAIARAMAASPKILLLDEATSALDAENERKVQEALDELSSSRTTIVVAHRLSTVQRADVVIYIEDGRVAEQGTHHQLLAIEDGRYANLVRQQLHGSILE
;
A
#
# COMPACT_ATOMS: atom_id res chain seq x y z
N MET A 1 15.05 8.42 40.95
CA MET A 1 16.42 8.09 40.52
C MET A 1 17.28 9.34 40.31
N LEU A 2 16.87 10.27 39.44
CA LEU A 2 17.61 11.51 39.11
C LEU A 2 18.11 12.35 40.31
N ALA A 3 17.29 12.57 41.33
CA ALA A 3 17.73 13.29 42.54
C ALA A 3 18.90 12.61 43.31
N ARG A 4 19.13 11.30 43.13
CA ARG A 4 20.30 10.58 43.68
C ARG A 4 21.55 10.69 42.77
N LEU A 5 21.36 10.96 41.48
CA LEU A 5 22.46 11.17 40.52
C LEU A 5 23.01 12.60 40.61
N SER A 6 22.13 13.59 40.69
CA SER A 6 22.50 14.99 40.94
C SER A 6 23.28 15.17 42.25
N ARG A 7 22.83 14.56 43.36
CA ARG A 7 23.54 14.60 44.66
C ARG A 7 24.91 13.90 44.66
N ARG A 8 25.27 13.15 43.61
CA ARG A 8 26.57 12.48 43.47
C ARG A 8 27.55 13.23 42.56
N GLY A 9 27.22 14.44 42.09
CA GLY A 9 28.11 15.24 41.23
C GLY A 9 28.30 14.70 39.81
N LEU A 10 27.65 13.58 39.47
CA LEU A 10 27.72 12.93 38.15
C LEU A 10 26.84 13.62 37.08
N VAL A 11 26.14 14.67 37.48
CA VAL A 11 25.51 15.64 36.58
C VAL A 11 26.16 16.97 36.89
N THR A 12 27.26 17.27 36.20
CA THR A 12 27.77 18.64 36.13
C THR A 12 26.64 19.52 35.60
N ALA A 13 26.42 20.66 36.24
CA ALA A 13 25.38 21.60 35.83
C ALA A 13 25.55 21.91 34.34
N ALA A 14 24.45 21.90 33.59
CA ALA A 14 24.45 22.25 32.17
C ALA A 14 25.18 23.59 32.01
N ALA A 15 26.38 23.54 31.42
CA ALA A 15 27.11 24.73 31.07
C ALA A 15 26.20 25.55 30.15
N ARG A 16 26.02 26.85 30.46
CA ARG A 16 25.38 27.75 29.51
C ARG A 16 26.14 27.61 28.19
N PRO A 17 25.48 27.28 27.06
CA PRO A 17 26.17 27.16 25.80
C PRO A 17 26.88 28.49 25.50
N PRO A 18 28.12 28.45 24.97
CA PRO A 18 28.86 29.66 24.63
C PRO A 18 28.09 30.49 23.59
N THR A 19 28.35 31.80 23.59
CA THR A 19 27.62 32.78 22.79
C THR A 19 27.82 32.56 21.28
N HIS A 20 26.75 32.10 20.62
CA HIS A 20 26.44 32.27 19.20
C HIS A 20 27.58 32.06 18.17
N HIS A 21 27.72 30.83 17.69
CA HIS A 21 27.93 30.62 16.26
C HIS A 21 26.57 30.30 15.63
N ARG A 22 26.12 31.26 14.83
CA ARG A 22 24.81 31.30 14.16
C ARG A 22 24.84 30.46 12.89
N ILE A 23 23.67 30.12 12.38
CA ILE A 23 23.51 29.62 11.01
C ILE A 23 23.95 30.73 10.05
N ASP A 24 25.16 30.63 9.53
CA ASP A 24 25.66 31.53 8.50
C ASP A 24 25.26 31.02 7.11
N GLN A 25 24.23 31.64 6.55
CA GLN A 25 23.78 31.37 5.18
C GLN A 25 24.88 31.69 4.15
N SER A 26 25.75 32.67 4.40
CA SER A 26 26.71 33.14 3.39
C SER A 26 27.87 32.18 3.12
N SER A 27 28.07 31.20 3.99
CA SER A 27 29.04 30.11 3.83
C SER A 27 28.43 28.79 3.33
N ILE A 28 27.18 28.79 2.84
CA ILE A 28 26.51 27.58 2.35
C ILE A 28 27.35 26.78 1.34
N GLU A 29 27.58 25.49 1.63
CA GLU A 29 28.22 24.56 0.70
C GLU A 29 27.15 23.83 -0.11
N PHE A 30 27.07 24.13 -1.41
CA PHE A 30 26.19 23.39 -2.32
C PHE A 30 26.93 22.25 -3.03
N THR A 31 26.51 21.02 -2.77
CA THR A 31 26.87 19.83 -3.55
C THR A 31 25.68 19.40 -4.39
N SER A 32 25.73 19.71 -5.68
CA SER A 32 24.69 19.30 -6.63
C SER A 32 24.54 17.78 -6.71
N ALA A 33 23.29 17.31 -6.74
CA ALA A 33 22.97 15.93 -7.06
C ALA A 33 23.59 15.53 -8.41
N PRO A 34 24.24 14.35 -8.52
CA PRO A 34 24.81 13.88 -9.80
C PRO A 34 23.78 13.79 -10.93
N ARG A 35 22.49 13.76 -10.59
CA ARG A 35 21.36 13.86 -11.50
C ARG A 35 20.12 14.35 -10.73
N LEU A 36 19.51 15.42 -11.20
CA LEU A 36 18.15 15.80 -10.79
C LEU A 36 17.15 14.77 -11.32
N SER A 37 16.32 14.22 -10.45
CA SER A 37 15.15 13.42 -10.76
C SER A 37 14.06 14.29 -11.41
N ALA A 38 13.14 13.66 -12.11
CA ALA A 38 11.90 14.32 -12.48
C ALA A 38 10.88 14.20 -11.34
N LEU A 39 10.03 15.22 -11.19
CA LEU A 39 8.84 15.14 -10.36
C LEU A 39 8.05 13.85 -10.70
N PRO A 40 7.71 12.98 -9.72
CA PRO A 40 6.95 11.77 -9.98
C PRO A 40 5.49 12.05 -10.41
N PRO A 41 4.83 11.12 -11.12
CA PRO A 41 3.43 11.27 -11.52
C PRO A 41 2.50 11.56 -10.34
N LEU A 42 1.62 12.54 -10.52
CA LEU A 42 0.87 13.21 -9.45
C LEU A 42 -0.03 12.25 -8.66
N ASP A 43 -0.71 11.33 -9.34
CA ASP A 43 -1.55 10.28 -8.76
C ASP A 43 -0.80 9.33 -7.80
N THR A 44 0.51 9.17 -8.01
CA THR A 44 1.42 8.39 -7.15
C THR A 44 1.98 9.17 -5.96
N LEU A 45 1.76 10.50 -5.89
CA LEU A 45 2.29 11.35 -4.84
C LEU A 45 1.53 11.17 -3.52
N GLU A 46 2.04 10.27 -2.71
CA GLU A 46 1.61 10.07 -1.32
C GLU A 46 2.70 10.52 -0.34
N PHE A 47 2.25 11.04 0.80
CA PHE A 47 3.10 11.61 1.83
C PHE A 47 4.24 10.69 2.24
N GLY A 48 5.49 11.11 1.99
CA GLY A 48 6.69 10.37 2.38
C GLY A 48 7.03 9.14 1.53
N LYS A 49 6.38 8.91 0.39
CA LYS A 49 6.76 7.82 -0.57
C LYS A 49 7.82 8.23 -1.58
N LYS A 50 8.02 9.53 -1.80
CA LYS A 50 9.02 10.11 -2.70
C LYS A 50 9.64 11.35 -2.08
N PHE A 51 10.92 11.60 -2.34
CA PHE A 51 11.65 12.75 -1.86
C PHE A 51 12.26 13.54 -3.03
N SER A 52 12.67 14.77 -2.78
CA SER A 52 13.41 15.60 -3.73
C SER A 52 14.87 15.14 -3.88
N ASP A 53 15.62 15.80 -4.76
CA ASP A 53 16.98 15.38 -5.13
C ASP A 53 18.05 15.86 -4.17
N HIS A 54 17.75 16.89 -3.38
CA HIS A 54 18.63 17.40 -2.35
C HIS A 54 17.97 17.41 -0.99
N MET A 55 18.81 17.51 0.02
CA MET A 55 18.42 17.85 1.38
C MET A 55 19.37 18.91 1.91
N LEU A 56 18.81 19.88 2.65
CA LEU A 56 19.62 20.76 3.47
C LEU A 56 20.05 19.98 4.72
N GLU A 57 21.32 20.05 5.08
CA GLU A 57 21.87 19.61 6.36
C GLU A 57 22.61 20.76 7.05
N ILE A 58 22.43 20.87 8.35
CA ILE A 58 23.17 21.79 9.22
C ILE A 58 23.53 21.00 10.49
N ASP A 59 24.80 20.67 10.62
CA ASP A 59 25.31 20.01 11.82
C ASP A 59 25.41 21.00 12.99
N TYR A 60 25.19 20.51 14.21
CA TYR A 60 25.36 21.27 15.45
C TYR A 60 26.25 20.49 16.41
N ASN A 61 27.18 21.19 17.04
CA ASN A 61 27.97 20.69 18.15
C ASN A 61 28.00 21.74 19.28
N LEU A 62 27.85 21.29 20.53
CA LEU A 62 27.76 22.17 21.71
C LEU A 62 28.97 23.10 21.90
N VAL A 63 30.15 22.70 21.40
CA VAL A 63 31.39 23.49 21.46
C VAL A 63 31.43 24.55 20.35
N ASN A 64 31.01 24.16 19.13
CA ASN A 64 31.21 24.96 17.92
C ASN A 64 29.96 25.71 17.42
N GLY A 65 28.78 25.44 17.99
CA GLY A 65 27.50 25.97 17.55
C GLY A 65 26.94 25.28 16.31
N TRP A 66 26.15 26.01 15.51
CA TRP A 66 25.71 25.55 14.19
C TRP A 66 26.90 25.62 13.22
N GLY A 67 27.21 24.50 12.60
CA GLY A 67 28.23 24.41 11.54
C GLY A 67 27.71 24.92 10.20
N THR A 68 28.61 24.93 9.22
CA THR A 68 28.33 25.37 7.84
C THR A 68 27.09 24.66 7.27
N PRO A 69 26.07 25.40 6.79
CA PRO A 69 24.93 24.79 6.10
C PRO A 69 25.38 24.13 4.80
N ARG A 70 24.87 22.93 4.52
CA ARG A 70 25.19 22.22 3.28
C ARG A 70 23.91 21.76 2.60
N ILE A 71 23.73 22.11 1.33
CA ILE A 71 22.70 21.47 0.49
C ILE A 71 23.41 20.36 -0.27
N VAL A 72 23.05 19.12 0.05
CA VAL A 72 23.71 17.90 -0.44
C VAL A 72 22.70 17.01 -1.17
N PRO A 73 23.13 16.06 -2.01
CA PRO A 73 22.23 15.12 -2.66
C PRO A 73 21.46 14.31 -1.61
N MET A 74 20.15 14.13 -1.81
CA MET A 74 19.26 13.42 -0.91
C MET A 74 19.81 12.00 -0.65
N GLY A 75 20.10 11.72 0.62
CA GLY A 75 20.86 10.53 1.01
C GLY A 75 20.50 10.02 2.39
N ASN A 76 21.23 8.99 2.83
CA ASN A 76 21.06 8.42 4.17
C ASN A 76 21.75 9.32 5.20
N LEU A 77 20.99 9.73 6.22
CA LEU A 77 21.55 10.39 7.39
C LEU A 77 22.45 9.42 8.16
N SER A 78 23.72 9.78 8.32
CA SER A 78 24.63 9.10 9.24
C SER A 78 24.41 9.65 10.66
N VAL A 79 23.72 8.89 11.51
CA VAL A 79 23.65 9.15 12.96
C VAL A 79 24.00 7.88 13.73
N HIS A 80 24.40 8.03 14.99
CA HIS A 80 24.93 6.92 15.77
C HIS A 80 23.90 5.76 15.89
N PRO A 81 24.26 4.48 15.71
CA PRO A 81 23.30 3.36 15.68
C PRO A 81 22.38 3.28 16.91
N ALA A 82 22.88 3.59 18.11
CA ALA A 82 22.05 3.66 19.33
C ALA A 82 20.92 4.72 19.28
N SER A 83 21.05 5.76 18.46
CA SER A 83 20.01 6.76 18.19
C SER A 83 18.89 6.20 17.30
N HIS A 84 19.22 5.25 16.41
CA HIS A 84 18.27 4.54 15.54
C HIS A 84 17.60 3.34 16.23
N VAL A 85 18.40 2.38 16.72
CA VAL A 85 17.93 1.04 17.13
C VAL A 85 17.01 1.07 18.35
N LEU A 86 17.14 2.09 19.21
CA LEU A 86 16.40 2.21 20.47
C LEU A 86 15.53 3.49 20.54
N HIS A 87 15.43 4.25 19.44
CA HIS A 87 14.67 5.51 19.35
C HIS A 87 15.00 6.58 20.41
N TYR A 88 16.19 6.53 21.03
CA TYR A 88 16.51 7.39 22.18
C TYR A 88 16.83 8.85 21.83
N ALA A 89 17.24 9.15 20.60
CA ALA A 89 17.49 10.53 20.19
C ALA A 89 16.20 11.38 20.24
N VAL A 90 16.28 12.57 20.82
CA VAL A 90 15.21 13.57 20.69
C VAL A 90 15.20 14.05 19.24
N GLN A 91 14.02 14.04 18.63
CA GLN A 91 13.80 14.57 17.28
C GLN A 91 12.62 15.52 17.32
N CYS A 92 12.73 16.70 16.72
CA CYS A 92 11.60 17.57 16.38
C CYS A 92 11.41 17.59 14.87
N PHE A 93 10.19 17.75 14.39
CA PHE A 93 9.93 18.07 12.99
C PHE A 93 8.83 19.10 12.85
N GLU A 94 8.90 19.85 11.77
CA GLU A 94 7.77 20.60 11.24
C GLU A 94 7.43 20.18 9.83
N GLY A 95 6.25 20.60 9.42
CA GLY A 95 5.72 20.36 8.09
C GLY A 95 5.25 21.65 7.48
N THR A 96 5.69 21.94 6.25
CA THR A 96 5.01 22.94 5.43
C THR A 96 4.88 22.49 4.00
N LYS A 97 4.19 23.28 3.18
CA LYS A 97 4.02 23.03 1.75
C LYS A 97 4.56 24.20 0.95
N VAL A 98 4.99 23.90 -0.26
CA VAL A 98 5.31 24.87 -1.29
C VAL A 98 4.53 24.47 -2.53
N TYR A 99 3.95 25.48 -3.17
CA TYR A 99 3.10 25.33 -4.35
C TYR A 99 3.77 26.06 -5.51
N LYS A 100 3.74 25.46 -6.70
CA LYS A 100 4.16 26.18 -7.89
C LYS A 100 3.02 27.08 -8.35
N VAL A 101 3.34 28.33 -8.69
CA VAL A 101 2.38 29.33 -9.18
C VAL A 101 2.90 29.92 -10.49
N PRO A 102 2.06 30.60 -11.30
CA PRO A 102 2.50 31.09 -12.62
C PRO A 102 3.72 32.02 -12.57
N ASP A 103 3.83 32.84 -11.52
CA ASP A 103 4.93 33.80 -11.33
C ASP A 103 6.12 33.23 -10.52
N GLY A 104 6.22 31.91 -10.39
CA GLY A 104 7.32 31.22 -9.69
C GLY A 104 6.85 30.32 -8.55
N VAL A 105 7.49 30.42 -7.39
CA VAL A 105 7.25 29.53 -6.26
C VAL A 105 6.53 30.26 -5.12
N ARG A 106 5.42 29.68 -4.63
CA ARG A 106 4.66 30.21 -3.48
C ARG A 106 4.79 29.27 -2.29
N GLU A 107 5.60 29.69 -1.34
CA GLU A 107 5.72 29.05 -0.04
C GLU A 107 4.42 29.23 0.77
N PHE A 108 3.92 28.14 1.33
CA PHE A 108 2.80 28.20 2.24
C PHE A 108 3.30 28.47 3.66
N ARG A 109 3.31 29.75 4.09
CA ARG A 109 3.66 30.15 5.46
C ARG A 109 5.01 29.65 5.98
N LEU A 110 5.99 29.38 5.11
CA LEU A 110 7.27 28.75 5.47
C LEU A 110 7.95 29.45 6.66
N ALA A 111 8.02 30.78 6.67
CA ALA A 111 8.56 31.55 7.81
C ALA A 111 7.83 31.27 9.15
N SER A 112 6.49 31.21 9.16
CA SER A 112 5.70 30.88 10.37
C SER A 112 5.91 29.43 10.81
N ASN A 113 6.09 28.51 9.86
CA ASN A 113 6.36 27.11 10.16
C ASN A 113 7.78 26.90 10.69
N ILE A 114 8.76 27.70 10.25
CA ILE A 114 10.13 27.72 10.81
C ILE A 114 10.15 28.35 12.21
N ALA A 115 9.44 29.45 12.45
CA ALA A 115 9.29 30.00 13.80
C ALA A 115 8.67 28.96 14.77
N ARG A 116 7.72 28.14 14.29
CA ARG A 116 7.15 27.02 15.05
C ARG A 116 8.13 25.86 15.24
N PHE A 117 8.98 25.59 14.25
CA PHE A 117 10.05 24.59 14.32
C PHE A 117 11.10 24.98 15.37
N ALA A 118 11.61 26.21 15.33
CA ALA A 118 12.50 26.80 16.33
C ALA A 118 11.90 26.74 17.74
N ASN A 119 10.63 27.13 17.89
CA ASN A 119 9.92 27.00 19.17
C ASN A 119 9.82 25.55 19.66
N SER A 120 9.66 24.57 18.76
CA SER A 120 9.62 23.15 19.12
C SER A 120 11.00 22.64 19.58
N ILE A 121 12.06 23.00 18.85
CA ILE A 121 13.45 22.69 19.19
C ILE A 121 13.82 23.28 20.57
N ARG A 122 13.54 24.57 20.80
CA ARG A 122 13.74 25.26 22.08
C ARG A 122 12.99 24.59 23.22
N ARG A 123 11.72 24.23 23.02
CA ARG A 123 10.91 23.50 24.01
C ARG A 123 11.46 22.09 24.29
N SER A 124 12.05 21.42 23.29
CA SER A 124 12.76 20.15 23.44
C SER A 124 14.12 20.26 24.15
N ALA A 125 14.53 21.47 24.54
CA ALA A 125 15.87 21.81 25.04
C ALA A 125 17.02 21.44 24.07
N MET A 126 16.71 21.13 22.81
CA MET A 126 17.72 21.03 21.75
C MET A 126 18.28 22.42 21.43
N ALA A 127 19.37 22.45 20.65
CA ALA A 127 20.07 23.68 20.25
C ALA A 127 19.11 24.77 19.77
N ASP A 128 19.01 25.88 20.50
CA ASP A 128 18.05 26.94 20.19
C ASP A 128 18.40 27.65 18.86
N LEU A 129 17.38 28.11 18.15
CA LEU A 129 17.48 28.95 16.96
C LEU A 129 17.07 30.36 17.34
N THR A 130 17.96 31.33 17.15
CA THR A 130 17.65 32.77 17.30
C THR A 130 16.74 33.26 16.18
N LYS A 131 16.27 34.52 16.25
CA LYS A 131 15.53 35.12 15.13
C LYS A 131 16.40 35.32 13.88
N GLU A 132 17.71 35.48 14.03
CA GLU A 132 18.62 35.51 12.89
C GLU A 132 18.79 34.10 12.30
N ASP A 133 18.91 33.06 13.14
CA ASP A 133 18.97 31.65 12.67
C ASP A 133 17.65 31.19 12.03
N GLU A 134 16.49 31.62 12.55
CA GLU A 134 15.19 31.39 11.91
C GLU A 134 15.11 32.03 10.51
N THR A 135 15.74 33.19 10.33
CA THR A 135 15.76 33.91 9.04
C THR A 135 16.76 33.27 8.07
N ALA A 136 17.95 32.90 8.55
CA ALA A 136 18.92 32.16 7.75
C ALA A 136 18.38 30.80 7.32
N LEU A 137 17.76 30.04 8.24
CA LEU A 137 17.12 28.77 7.92
C LEU A 137 15.92 28.94 6.96
N TYR A 138 15.20 30.06 7.01
CA TYR A 138 14.17 30.41 6.04
C TYR A 138 14.75 30.53 4.63
N GLU A 139 15.74 31.38 4.43
CA GLU A 139 16.33 31.56 3.10
C GLU A 139 17.10 30.31 2.63
N LEU A 140 17.80 29.57 3.50
CA LEU A 140 18.42 28.28 3.16
C LEU A 140 17.41 27.22 2.70
N ILE A 141 16.22 27.18 3.31
CA ILE A 141 15.14 26.29 2.84
C ILE A 141 14.58 26.79 1.52
N ARG A 142 14.54 28.11 1.27
CA ARG A 142 14.14 28.64 -0.04
C ARG A 142 15.16 28.34 -1.12
N GLU A 143 16.46 28.42 -0.82
CA GLU A 143 17.52 27.98 -1.73
C GLU A 143 17.38 26.49 -2.05
N LEU A 144 17.16 25.63 -1.06
CA LEU A 144 16.82 24.21 -1.29
C LEU A 144 15.59 24.05 -2.18
N VAL A 145 14.53 24.81 -1.93
CA VAL A 145 13.27 24.80 -2.70
C VAL A 145 13.42 25.32 -4.12
N LEU A 146 14.35 26.24 -4.37
CA LEU A 146 14.68 26.77 -5.69
C LEU A 146 15.60 25.80 -6.46
N ILE A 147 16.55 25.18 -5.77
CA ILE A 147 17.40 24.10 -6.31
C ILE A 147 16.54 22.89 -6.69
N ASP A 148 15.58 22.52 -5.85
CA ASP A 148 14.59 21.44 -6.09
C ASP A 148 13.25 21.98 -6.65
N GLU A 149 13.23 23.14 -7.31
CA GLU A 149 11.99 23.75 -7.82
C GLU A 149 11.29 22.85 -8.89
N HIS A 150 12.07 22.02 -9.59
CA HIS A 150 11.56 21.02 -10.52
C HIS A 150 10.81 19.87 -9.83
N MET A 151 10.97 19.69 -8.52
CA MET A 151 10.23 18.72 -7.70
C MET A 151 8.94 19.31 -7.11
N ILE A 152 8.59 20.56 -7.39
CA ILE A 152 7.33 21.17 -6.94
C ILE A 152 6.21 20.91 -7.96
N PRO A 153 5.13 20.18 -7.57
CA PRO A 153 3.96 20.02 -8.41
C PRO A 153 3.29 21.35 -8.80
N SER A 154 2.90 21.43 -10.06
CA SER A 154 2.11 22.52 -10.66
C SER A 154 0.61 22.43 -10.39
N ASP A 155 0.10 21.22 -10.14
CA ASP A 155 -1.34 20.96 -10.22
C ASP A 155 -2.09 21.34 -8.94
N PRO A 156 -3.34 21.84 -9.05
CA PRO A 156 -4.15 22.23 -7.90
C PRO A 156 -4.31 21.10 -6.87
N GLY A 157 -4.07 21.41 -5.59
CA GLY A 157 -4.12 20.44 -4.49
C GLY A 157 -2.84 19.62 -4.28
N TYR A 158 -1.89 19.67 -5.22
CA TYR A 158 -0.55 19.09 -5.09
C TYR A 158 0.45 20.12 -4.58
N SER A 159 1.56 19.66 -4.00
CA SER A 159 2.55 20.52 -3.35
C SER A 159 3.86 19.78 -3.09
N LEU A 160 4.98 20.51 -3.02
CA LEU A 160 6.18 20.00 -2.37
C LEU A 160 6.02 20.18 -0.86
N TYR A 161 5.85 19.09 -0.12
CA TYR A 161 5.87 19.12 1.34
C TYR A 161 7.32 19.17 1.83
N LEU A 162 7.67 20.21 2.57
CA LEU A 162 8.96 20.34 3.23
C LEU A 162 8.84 19.81 4.65
N ARG A 163 9.83 19.02 5.08
CA ARG A 163 9.90 18.48 6.44
C ARG A 163 11.19 18.89 7.16
N PRO A 164 11.33 20.16 7.60
CA PRO A 164 12.41 20.54 8.50
C PRO A 164 12.39 19.67 9.75
N THR A 165 13.51 19.05 10.06
CA THR A 165 13.64 18.04 11.11
C THR A 165 14.95 18.23 11.84
N CYS A 166 14.91 18.33 13.17
CA CYS A 166 16.10 18.45 14.03
C CYS A 166 16.21 17.16 14.83
N ILE A 167 17.37 16.50 14.81
CA ILE A 167 17.60 15.23 15.53
C ILE A 167 18.91 15.28 16.31
N GLY A 168 18.93 14.73 17.52
CA GLY A 168 20.18 14.41 18.23
C GLY A 168 20.94 13.31 17.50
N THR A 169 22.16 13.57 17.03
CA THR A 169 22.94 12.62 16.22
C THR A 169 23.72 11.63 17.08
N GLN A 170 23.95 11.96 18.36
CA GLN A 170 24.62 11.11 19.35
C GLN A 170 23.64 10.36 20.28
N PRO A 171 24.11 9.35 21.05
CA PRO A 171 23.29 8.65 22.04
C PRO A 171 22.93 9.55 23.24
N THR A 172 21.67 9.94 23.35
CA THR A 172 21.11 10.56 24.56
C THR A 172 19.90 9.76 25.02
N LEU A 173 19.81 9.37 26.29
CA LEU A 173 18.64 8.66 26.85
C LEU A 173 17.40 9.57 27.08
N GLY A 174 17.27 10.66 26.33
CA GLY A 174 16.22 11.69 26.55
C GLY A 174 16.29 12.45 27.88
N VAL A 175 17.35 12.24 28.68
CA VAL A 175 17.50 12.81 30.04
C VAL A 175 18.30 14.12 30.08
N PHE A 176 19.02 14.40 28.99
CA PHE A 176 19.84 15.59 28.76
C PHE A 176 19.69 16.00 27.30
N PRO A 177 19.84 17.29 26.97
CA PRO A 177 19.86 17.72 25.58
C PRO A 177 21.08 17.13 24.86
N PRO A 178 20.97 16.81 23.55
CA PRO A 178 22.10 16.34 22.77
C PRO A 178 23.16 17.44 22.63
N THR A 179 24.43 17.07 22.86
CA THR A 179 25.57 17.94 22.53
C THR A 179 25.77 18.02 21.03
N ASP A 180 25.37 16.99 20.30
CA ASP A 180 25.51 16.87 18.86
C ASP A 180 24.14 16.60 18.24
N ALA A 181 23.74 17.50 17.34
CA ALA A 181 22.46 17.47 16.66
C ALA A 181 22.63 17.81 15.18
N LYS A 182 21.61 17.56 14.38
CA LYS A 182 21.57 17.94 12.97
C LYS A 182 20.17 18.43 12.64
N ILE A 183 20.07 19.63 12.08
CA ILE A 183 18.90 20.02 11.30
C ILE A 183 19.09 19.44 9.91
N PHE A 184 18.08 18.74 9.43
CA PHE A 184 17.98 18.35 8.04
C PHE A 184 16.60 18.66 7.50
N VAL A 185 16.53 19.03 6.22
CA VAL A 185 15.27 19.35 5.55
C VAL A 185 15.19 18.46 4.31
N ILE A 186 14.39 17.41 4.43
CA ILE A 186 13.95 16.63 3.27
C ILE A 186 12.67 17.27 2.74
N SER A 187 12.48 17.22 1.42
CA SER A 187 11.21 17.58 0.81
C SER A 187 10.64 16.43 0.01
N SER A 188 9.31 16.41 -0.15
CA SER A 188 8.55 15.29 -0.67
C SER A 188 7.40 15.83 -1.52
N PRO A 189 7.32 15.53 -2.82
CA PRO A 189 6.15 15.90 -3.61
C PRO A 189 4.95 15.07 -3.12
N VAL A 190 3.85 15.74 -2.78
CA VAL A 190 2.64 15.11 -2.20
C VAL A 190 1.37 15.62 -2.86
N GLY A 191 0.39 14.72 -2.99
CA GLY A 191 -0.98 15.06 -3.36
C GLY A 191 -1.90 15.40 -2.20
N PRO A 192 -3.22 15.48 -2.47
CA PRO A 192 -4.22 15.71 -1.44
C PRO A 192 -4.34 14.52 -0.48
N TYR A 193 -4.53 14.80 0.81
CA TYR A 193 -4.62 13.77 1.86
C TYR A 193 -5.82 12.83 1.72
N TYR A 194 -6.88 13.26 1.01
CA TYR A 194 -8.08 12.47 0.77
C TYR A 194 -8.34 12.40 -0.74
N LYS A 195 -8.15 11.21 -1.34
CA LYS A 195 -8.27 10.99 -2.79
C LYS A 195 -9.73 10.96 -3.30
N SER A 196 -10.75 10.99 -2.41
CA SER A 196 -12.17 10.88 -2.79
C SER A 196 -13.15 11.54 -1.80
N GLY A 197 -13.24 12.87 -1.84
CA GLY A 197 -14.35 13.62 -1.23
C GLY A 197 -14.40 13.66 0.30
N PHE A 198 -15.41 14.37 0.82
CA PHE A 198 -15.51 14.77 2.22
C PHE A 198 -16.27 13.77 3.08
N LYS A 199 -15.66 12.62 3.36
CA LYS A 199 -16.19 11.70 4.37
C LYS A 199 -15.99 12.29 5.77
N PRO A 200 -17.02 12.30 6.64
CA PRO A 200 -16.85 12.72 8.01
C PRO A 200 -15.97 11.74 8.77
N VAL A 201 -15.13 12.24 9.66
CA VAL A 201 -14.29 11.42 10.53
C VAL A 201 -14.98 11.10 11.85
N SER A 202 -14.67 9.92 12.38
CA SER A 202 -14.92 9.51 13.76
C SER A 202 -13.69 9.82 14.61
N LEU A 203 -13.88 10.38 15.81
CA LEU A 203 -12.79 10.83 16.67
C LEU A 203 -12.83 10.14 18.04
N LEU A 204 -11.71 9.56 18.46
CA LEU A 204 -11.55 9.07 19.83
C LEU A 204 -11.03 10.22 20.72
N ALA A 205 -11.85 10.69 21.65
CA ALA A 205 -11.46 11.65 22.67
C ALA A 205 -11.10 10.88 23.96
N SER A 206 -9.84 10.46 24.08
CA SER A 206 -9.38 9.61 25.18
C SER A 206 -8.68 10.42 26.27
N THR A 207 -9.11 10.25 27.53
CA THR A 207 -8.40 10.79 28.70
C THR A 207 -7.05 10.10 28.97
N LYS A 208 -6.80 8.94 28.35
CA LYS A 208 -5.49 8.25 28.36
C LYS A 208 -4.50 8.87 27.37
N SER A 209 -5.01 9.61 26.38
CA SER A 209 -4.24 10.18 25.28
C SER A 209 -4.41 11.71 25.25
N VAL A 210 -4.36 12.31 26.44
CA VAL A 210 -4.39 13.77 26.61
C VAL A 210 -3.12 14.42 26.05
N ARG A 211 -3.28 15.61 25.50
CA ARG A 211 -2.16 16.47 25.11
C ARG A 211 -1.51 17.02 26.36
N ALA A 212 -0.18 16.98 26.40
CA ALA A 212 0.55 17.47 27.56
C ALA A 212 0.43 19.00 27.69
N TRP A 213 0.52 19.51 28.92
CA TRP A 213 0.32 20.93 29.22
C TRP A 213 1.31 21.82 28.44
N PRO A 214 0.88 22.98 27.89
CA PRO A 214 1.77 23.90 27.18
C PRO A 214 3.04 24.22 28.00
N GLY A 215 4.20 24.05 27.37
CA GLY A 215 5.52 24.19 28.01
C GLY A 215 6.17 22.87 28.45
N SER A 216 5.46 21.74 28.42
CA SER A 216 6.02 20.41 28.69
C SER A 216 6.56 19.70 27.43
N THR A 217 7.21 18.54 27.61
CA THR A 217 7.81 17.74 26.51
C THR A 217 6.80 17.21 25.50
N GLY A 218 5.59 16.83 25.94
CA GLY A 218 4.53 16.33 25.05
C GLY A 218 3.75 17.42 24.29
N ALA A 219 4.04 18.70 24.53
CA ALA A 219 3.40 19.84 23.84
C ALA A 219 4.16 20.26 22.56
N GLN A 220 4.92 19.34 21.96
CA GLN A 220 5.95 19.58 20.96
C GLN A 220 5.80 18.60 19.79
N LYS A 221 6.12 19.00 18.56
CA LYS A 221 6.10 18.08 17.42
C LYS A 221 7.37 17.24 17.35
N VAL A 222 7.43 16.24 18.24
CA VAL A 222 8.56 15.31 18.31
C VAL A 222 8.40 14.13 17.34
N GLY A 223 9.49 13.77 16.66
CA GLY A 223 9.60 12.63 15.75
C GLY A 223 10.13 11.35 16.42
N SER A 224 10.68 11.46 17.62
CA SER A 224 10.82 10.33 18.54
C SER A 224 9.65 10.34 19.53
N ASN A 225 9.34 9.18 20.11
CA ASN A 225 8.05 8.90 20.77
C ASN A 225 6.84 8.84 19.82
N TYR A 226 7.00 8.27 18.62
CA TYR A 226 5.83 7.78 17.87
C TYR A 226 5.06 6.67 18.62
N GLY A 227 5.67 5.99 19.60
CA GLY A 227 4.98 5.03 20.47
C GLY A 227 3.66 5.58 21.08
N PRO A 228 3.71 6.63 21.93
CA PRO A 228 2.53 7.23 22.56
C PRO A 228 1.55 7.98 21.62
N THR A 229 1.79 8.09 20.31
CA THR A 229 0.79 8.61 19.36
C THR A 229 0.30 7.56 18.37
N LEU A 230 1.18 6.69 17.87
CA LEU A 230 0.81 5.56 17.01
C LEU A 230 0.06 4.48 17.79
N LEU A 231 0.42 4.18 19.04
CA LEU A 231 -0.35 3.21 19.81
C LEU A 231 -1.78 3.72 20.07
N PRO A 232 -2.01 4.92 20.64
CA PRO A 232 -3.36 5.47 20.71
C PRO A 232 -4.07 5.63 19.36
N LEU A 233 -3.39 6.02 18.27
CA LEU A 233 -4.02 6.10 16.95
C LEU A 233 -4.40 4.71 16.42
N ARG A 234 -3.57 3.69 16.68
CA ARG A 234 -3.89 2.29 16.36
C ARG A 234 -5.02 1.79 17.24
N GLU A 235 -5.05 2.08 18.54
CA GLU A 235 -6.16 1.80 19.45
C GLU A 235 -7.45 2.51 19.01
N ALA A 236 -7.37 3.75 18.52
CA ALA A 236 -8.48 4.49 17.96
C ALA A 236 -9.02 3.77 16.71
N VAL A 237 -8.15 3.42 15.76
CA VAL A 237 -8.50 2.68 14.54
C VAL A 237 -9.03 1.27 14.84
N GLU A 238 -8.44 0.57 15.81
CA GLU A 238 -8.91 -0.73 16.34
C GLU A 238 -10.33 -0.62 16.96
N GLN A 239 -10.67 0.53 17.51
CA GLN A 239 -12.02 0.87 18.01
C GLN A 239 -12.92 1.53 16.96
N GLY A 240 -12.50 1.67 15.70
CA GLY A 240 -13.29 2.24 14.60
C GLY A 240 -13.25 3.78 14.49
N PHE A 241 -12.38 4.44 15.22
CA PHE A 241 -12.14 5.88 15.15
C PHE A 241 -11.05 6.23 14.13
N SER A 242 -11.30 7.28 13.34
CA SER A 242 -10.43 7.71 12.24
C SER A 242 -9.20 8.50 12.72
N GLN A 243 -9.30 9.18 13.86
CA GLN A 243 -8.24 10.00 14.45
C GLN A 243 -8.49 10.21 15.96
N ILE A 244 -7.50 10.72 16.69
CA ILE A 244 -7.66 11.18 18.08
C ILE A 244 -8.04 12.67 18.11
N LEU A 245 -9.00 13.00 18.97
CA LEU A 245 -9.25 14.37 19.40
C LEU A 245 -8.34 14.68 20.60
N TRP A 246 -7.40 15.62 20.45
CA TRP A 246 -6.48 15.97 21.52
C TRP A 246 -7.19 16.81 22.60
N LEU A 247 -7.28 16.24 23.80
CA LEU A 247 -7.85 16.87 24.99
C LEU A 247 -6.73 17.45 25.86
N LEU A 248 -6.93 18.66 26.40
CA LEU A 248 -6.03 19.30 27.35
C LEU A 248 -6.78 19.48 28.69
N PRO A 249 -6.24 19.05 29.85
CA PRO A 249 -6.91 19.29 31.15
C PRO A 249 -7.19 20.78 31.38
N THR A 250 -8.26 21.13 32.10
CA THR A 250 -8.52 22.54 32.44
C THR A 250 -7.64 23.04 33.59
N ASP A 251 -7.23 22.15 34.50
CA ASP A 251 -6.23 22.34 35.55
C ASP A 251 -5.51 21.01 35.89
N ALA A 252 -4.62 21.01 36.89
CA ALA A 252 -3.81 19.86 37.28
C ALA A 252 -4.58 18.71 37.97
N THR A 253 -5.84 18.94 38.34
CA THR A 253 -6.77 18.03 39.01
C THR A 253 -8.04 17.77 38.18
N ALA A 254 -8.11 18.30 36.97
CA ALA A 254 -9.37 18.52 36.27
C ALA A 254 -10.10 17.24 35.83
N GLU A 255 -11.40 17.24 36.07
CA GLU A 255 -12.34 16.23 35.57
C GLU A 255 -12.89 16.58 34.17
N ASP A 256 -12.71 17.82 33.72
CA ASP A 256 -13.08 18.33 32.38
C ASP A 256 -11.83 18.77 31.59
N TYR A 257 -11.95 18.80 30.27
CA TYR A 257 -10.84 19.00 29.34
C TYR A 257 -11.23 19.98 28.23
N PHE A 258 -10.36 20.96 27.97
CA PHE A 258 -10.44 21.78 26.78
C PHE A 258 -10.20 20.94 25.53
N VAL A 259 -11.03 21.16 24.51
CA VAL A 259 -10.84 20.59 23.18
C VAL A 259 -9.80 21.42 22.43
N THR A 260 -8.76 20.78 21.86
CA THR A 260 -7.65 21.48 21.21
C THR A 260 -7.62 21.33 19.69
N GLU A 261 -6.93 20.32 19.17
CA GLU A 261 -6.88 20.02 17.73
C GLU A 261 -7.07 18.53 17.44
N VAL A 262 -7.47 18.20 16.21
CA VAL A 262 -7.59 16.82 15.71
C VAL A 262 -6.35 16.52 14.88
N GLY A 263 -5.41 15.77 15.44
CA GLY A 263 -4.08 15.60 14.82
C GLY A 263 -3.32 16.92 14.69
N THR A 264 -3.55 17.66 13.59
CA THR A 264 -3.03 19.02 13.30
C THR A 264 -4.10 19.96 12.72
N MET A 265 -5.39 19.69 12.97
CA MET A 265 -6.54 20.42 12.43
C MET A 265 -7.27 21.23 13.51
N ASN A 266 -7.58 22.49 13.21
CA ASN A 266 -8.37 23.39 14.07
C ASN A 266 -9.84 22.97 14.07
N LEU A 267 -10.46 22.75 15.23
CA LEU A 267 -11.86 22.32 15.32
C LEU A 267 -12.84 23.51 15.38
N PHE A 268 -13.99 23.36 14.73
CA PHE A 268 -15.15 24.25 14.77
C PHE A 268 -16.37 23.47 15.23
N VAL A 269 -17.21 24.09 16.07
CA VAL A 269 -18.38 23.49 16.71
C VAL A 269 -19.55 24.46 16.59
N ALA A 270 -20.62 24.08 15.91
CA ALA A 270 -21.84 24.88 15.77
C ALA A 270 -22.94 24.40 16.73
N MET A 271 -23.56 25.32 17.46
CA MET A 271 -24.57 25.05 18.48
C MET A 271 -25.72 26.07 18.40
N ARG A 272 -26.92 25.65 18.80
CA ARG A 272 -28.12 26.49 18.85
C ARG A 272 -28.22 27.21 20.20
N HIS A 273 -28.63 28.47 20.16
CA HIS A 273 -28.98 29.27 21.34
C HIS A 273 -30.34 29.97 21.13
N SER A 274 -30.87 30.63 22.17
CA SER A 274 -32.19 31.29 22.13
C SER A 274 -32.33 32.33 21.01
N ASP A 275 -31.22 32.97 20.63
CA ASP A 275 -31.23 34.13 19.74
C ASP A 275 -30.72 33.82 18.31
N GLY A 276 -30.17 32.61 18.08
CA GLY A 276 -29.53 32.23 16.81
C GLY A 276 -28.64 30.98 16.90
N ILE A 277 -27.69 30.86 15.96
CA ILE A 277 -26.70 29.79 15.91
C ILE A 277 -25.32 30.36 16.27
N GLU A 278 -24.63 29.80 17.27
CA GLU A 278 -23.22 30.13 17.56
C GLU A 278 -22.29 29.10 16.91
N VAL A 279 -21.29 29.56 16.15
CA VAL A 279 -20.17 28.71 15.66
C VAL A 279 -18.93 29.07 16.46
N VAL A 280 -18.56 28.17 17.38
CA VAL A 280 -17.43 28.29 18.30
C VAL A 280 -16.20 27.61 17.71
N THR A 281 -15.03 28.21 17.89
CA THR A 281 -13.75 27.50 17.72
C THR A 281 -12.75 27.91 18.81
N PRO A 282 -11.94 26.98 19.36
CA PRO A 282 -10.91 27.31 20.35
C PRO A 282 -9.99 28.44 19.86
N PRO A 283 -9.61 29.42 20.71
CA PRO A 283 -8.76 30.52 20.32
C PRO A 283 -7.33 30.05 20.10
N LEU A 284 -6.58 30.87 19.36
CA LEU A 284 -5.17 30.65 19.13
C LEU A 284 -4.39 30.77 20.45
N SER A 285 -3.45 29.87 20.67
CA SER A 285 -2.70 29.69 21.91
C SER A 285 -1.33 29.04 21.63
N ASP A 286 -0.52 28.80 22.67
CA ASP A 286 0.73 28.04 22.56
C ASP A 286 0.58 26.58 22.09
N VAL A 287 -0.67 26.09 22.01
CA VAL A 287 -1.06 24.72 21.65
C VAL A 287 -1.78 24.66 20.30
N ILE A 288 -2.64 25.65 20.01
CA ILE A 288 -3.53 25.72 18.83
C ILE A 288 -3.13 26.94 18.00
N LEU A 289 -2.74 26.75 16.74
CA LEU A 289 -2.00 27.76 15.99
C LEU A 289 -2.72 28.21 14.71
N PRO A 290 -2.51 29.47 14.26
CA PRO A 290 -3.24 30.05 13.14
C PRO A 290 -3.11 29.21 11.86
N GLY A 291 -4.19 29.12 11.07
CA GLY A 291 -4.26 28.31 9.85
C GLY A 291 -5.05 29.02 8.75
N ILE A 292 -4.56 29.10 7.51
CA ILE A 292 -5.28 29.84 6.43
C ILE A 292 -6.71 29.32 6.29
N THR A 293 -6.90 28.00 6.25
CA THR A 293 -8.23 27.38 6.16
C THR A 293 -9.14 27.71 7.36
N ARG A 294 -8.57 27.93 8.55
CA ARG A 294 -9.30 28.40 9.75
C ARG A 294 -9.70 29.86 9.58
N ASP A 295 -8.75 30.70 9.18
CA ASP A 295 -8.95 32.15 9.00
C ASP A 295 -9.97 32.42 7.87
N SER A 296 -9.90 31.66 6.76
CA SER A 296 -10.87 31.70 5.65
C SER A 296 -12.25 31.17 6.06
N ALA A 297 -12.33 30.07 6.82
CA ALA A 297 -13.61 29.61 7.36
C ALA A 297 -14.25 30.66 8.28
N LEU A 298 -13.48 31.26 9.19
CA LEU A 298 -13.93 32.37 10.04
C LEU A 298 -14.44 33.56 9.23
N GLN A 299 -13.79 33.92 8.13
CA GLN A 299 -14.23 35.01 7.25
C GLN A 299 -15.51 34.68 6.47
N ILE A 300 -15.60 33.48 5.88
CA ILE A 300 -16.81 33.00 5.17
C ILE A 300 -18.02 33.01 6.11
N LEU A 301 -17.83 32.54 7.35
CA LEU A 301 -18.90 32.48 8.34
C LEU A 301 -19.28 33.85 8.89
N ARG A 302 -18.30 34.73 9.15
CA ARG A 302 -18.55 36.11 9.59
C ARG A 302 -19.31 36.94 8.54
N ALA A 303 -19.12 36.66 7.26
CA ALA A 303 -19.82 37.34 6.17
C ALA A 303 -21.33 37.02 6.09
N GLU A 304 -21.78 35.92 6.69
CA GLU A 304 -23.18 35.46 6.65
C GLU A 304 -23.93 35.61 8.00
N GLU A 305 -23.31 36.25 9.00
CA GLU A 305 -23.88 36.43 10.36
C GLU A 305 -25.27 37.09 10.33
N ASP A 306 -25.41 38.22 9.64
CA ASP A 306 -26.67 38.96 9.53
C ASP A 306 -27.75 38.24 8.73
N ARG A 307 -27.36 37.46 7.69
CA ARG A 307 -28.30 36.77 6.79
C ARG A 307 -28.92 35.54 7.42
N HIS A 308 -28.13 34.80 8.19
CA HIS A 308 -28.53 33.49 8.75
C HIS A 308 -28.70 33.50 10.28
N LYS A 309 -28.62 34.67 10.94
CA LYS A 309 -28.60 34.80 12.41
C LYS A 309 -27.53 33.90 13.06
N LEU A 310 -26.35 33.92 12.44
CA LEU A 310 -25.19 33.16 12.86
C LEU A 310 -24.26 34.10 13.65
N LYS A 311 -23.54 33.57 14.63
CA LYS A 311 -22.56 34.29 15.46
C LYS A 311 -21.28 33.48 15.56
N VAL A 312 -20.15 34.00 15.10
CA VAL A 312 -18.86 33.30 15.12
C VAL A 312 -18.04 33.73 16.33
N SER A 313 -17.74 32.82 17.25
CA SER A 313 -16.97 33.11 18.46
C SER A 313 -15.69 32.30 18.59
N GLU A 314 -14.61 32.97 19.02
CA GLU A 314 -13.30 32.35 19.25
C GLU A 314 -13.03 32.30 20.75
N ARG A 315 -13.50 31.22 21.39
CA ARG A 315 -13.41 30.99 22.84
C ARG A 315 -13.09 29.53 23.15
N HIS A 316 -12.48 29.28 24.31
CA HIS A 316 -12.27 27.91 24.75
C HIS A 316 -13.62 27.22 24.94
N ILE A 317 -13.67 25.95 24.53
CA ILE A 317 -14.81 25.05 24.66
C ILE A 317 -14.30 23.76 25.30
N THR A 318 -15.02 23.25 26.29
CA THR A 318 -14.67 21.98 26.93
C THR A 318 -15.41 20.82 26.28
N ILE A 319 -14.90 19.60 26.47
CA ILE A 319 -15.55 18.41 25.94
C ILE A 319 -16.90 18.17 26.63
N ASN A 320 -17.03 18.51 27.92
CA ASN A 320 -18.32 18.46 28.60
C ASN A 320 -19.31 19.50 28.05
N GLU A 321 -18.88 20.71 27.64
CA GLU A 321 -19.78 21.69 27.01
C GLU A 321 -20.41 21.13 25.70
N ILE A 322 -19.64 20.34 24.94
CA ILE A 322 -20.12 19.66 23.73
C ILE A 322 -21.09 18.52 24.09
N VAL A 323 -20.81 17.74 25.14
CA VAL A 323 -21.73 16.71 25.66
C VAL A 323 -23.05 17.34 26.12
N ASP A 324 -23.00 18.40 26.93
CA ASP A 324 -24.16 19.12 27.44
C ASP A 324 -25.02 19.71 26.31
N ALA A 325 -24.40 20.24 25.24
CA ALA A 325 -25.11 20.73 24.07
C ALA A 325 -25.73 19.58 23.25
N TYR A 326 -25.08 18.42 23.17
CA TYR A 326 -25.63 17.23 22.55
C TYR A 326 -26.83 16.67 23.33
N ASP A 327 -26.71 16.53 24.65
CA ASP A 327 -27.76 15.98 25.52
C ASP A 327 -29.01 16.89 25.60
N ARG A 328 -28.86 18.20 25.38
CA ARG A 328 -29.99 19.14 25.19
C ARG A 328 -30.56 19.17 23.76
N GLY A 329 -29.88 18.59 22.78
CA GLY A 329 -30.25 18.66 21.36
C GLY A 329 -29.90 19.99 20.67
N ASP A 330 -29.01 20.78 21.26
CA ASP A 330 -28.55 22.08 20.76
C ASP A 330 -27.31 21.98 19.86
N LEU A 331 -26.53 20.89 19.93
CA LEU A 331 -25.36 20.67 19.07
C LEU A 331 -25.80 20.45 17.61
N LEU A 332 -25.29 21.26 16.67
CA LEU A 332 -25.73 21.25 15.27
C LEU A 332 -24.73 20.57 14.32
N GLU A 333 -23.42 20.84 14.45
CA GLU A 333 -22.38 20.18 13.65
C GLU A 333 -20.97 20.47 14.20
N ILE A 334 -19.99 19.65 13.82
CA ILE A 334 -18.56 19.83 14.14
C ILE A 334 -17.74 19.53 12.89
N PHE A 335 -16.71 20.34 12.63
CA PHE A 335 -15.76 20.10 11.55
C PHE A 335 -14.35 20.64 11.87
N GLY A 336 -13.33 19.99 11.33
CA GLY A 336 -11.95 20.44 11.41
C GLY A 336 -11.51 21.20 10.17
N THR A 337 -10.67 22.22 10.32
CA THR A 337 -9.94 22.87 9.22
C THR A 337 -8.43 22.58 9.35
N GLY A 338 -7.88 21.98 8.31
CA GLY A 338 -6.49 21.55 8.24
C GLY A 338 -5.58 22.60 7.62
N THR A 339 -4.28 22.46 7.81
CA THR A 339 -3.29 23.48 7.43
C THR A 339 -3.22 23.78 5.93
N ALA A 340 -3.78 22.95 5.05
CA ALA A 340 -3.59 23.04 3.60
C ALA A 340 -4.90 22.87 2.82
N ALA A 341 -5.85 23.80 3.00
CA ALA A 341 -7.14 23.86 2.30
C ALA A 341 -7.99 22.57 2.39
N ILE A 342 -8.05 21.98 3.60
CA ILE A 342 -8.90 20.82 3.90
C ILE A 342 -9.91 21.23 4.97
N VAL A 343 -11.19 21.10 4.65
CA VAL A 343 -12.29 21.08 5.62
C VAL A 343 -12.70 19.62 5.80
N CYS A 344 -12.86 19.13 7.02
CA CYS A 344 -13.21 17.74 7.30
C CYS A 344 -14.32 17.68 8.34
N PRO A 345 -15.54 17.22 7.98
CA PRO A 345 -16.63 17.11 8.93
C PRO A 345 -16.36 16.02 9.98
N VAL A 346 -17.01 16.10 11.13
CA VAL A 346 -16.93 15.11 12.22
C VAL A 346 -18.32 14.53 12.45
N LYS A 347 -18.47 13.20 12.44
CA LYS A 347 -19.76 12.51 12.67
C LYS A 347 -19.90 11.92 14.08
N LEU A 348 -18.79 11.65 14.74
CA LEU A 348 -18.77 10.97 16.04
C LEU A 348 -17.56 11.41 16.84
N ILE A 349 -17.78 11.75 18.12
CA ILE A 349 -16.72 11.90 19.12
C ILE A 349 -17.04 10.94 20.26
N HIS A 350 -16.16 9.98 20.54
CA HIS A 350 -16.30 9.10 21.70
C HIS A 350 -15.53 9.66 22.89
N PHE A 351 -16.20 9.93 24.00
CA PHE A 351 -15.59 10.47 25.22
C PHE A 351 -16.10 9.75 26.47
N LYS A 352 -15.19 9.26 27.32
CA LYS A 352 -15.48 8.57 28.60
C LYS A 352 -16.55 7.44 28.52
N GLY A 353 -16.74 6.79 27.36
CA GLY A 353 -17.74 5.75 27.17
C GLY A 353 -19.09 6.24 26.62
N GLN A 354 -19.27 7.55 26.42
CA GLN A 354 -20.43 8.15 25.75
C GLN A 354 -20.05 8.52 24.32
N ASP A 355 -20.89 8.10 23.37
CA ASP A 355 -20.79 8.46 21.96
C ASP A 355 -21.57 9.76 21.70
N ILE A 356 -20.85 10.84 21.43
CA ILE A 356 -21.40 12.14 21.02
C ILE A 356 -21.60 12.08 19.51
N HIS A 357 -22.82 11.76 19.09
CA HIS A 357 -23.19 11.74 17.68
C HIS A 357 -23.41 13.17 17.17
N VAL A 358 -22.36 13.73 16.57
CA VAL A 358 -22.42 15.03 15.92
C VAL A 358 -23.37 14.94 14.72
N PRO A 359 -24.40 15.79 14.64
CA PRO A 359 -25.27 15.77 13.46
C PRO A 359 -24.48 16.18 12.22
N VAL A 360 -24.54 15.31 11.23
CA VAL A 360 -24.09 15.56 9.86
C VAL A 360 -25.19 15.06 8.93
N ASP A 361 -25.35 15.73 7.79
CA ASP A 361 -26.30 15.25 6.78
C ASP A 361 -25.89 13.83 6.33
N GLU A 362 -26.84 12.90 6.35
CA GLU A 362 -26.53 11.48 6.09
C GLU A 362 -26.17 11.19 4.63
N GLU A 363 -26.62 12.00 3.67
CA GLU A 363 -26.26 11.85 2.25
C GLU A 363 -24.93 12.55 1.92
N LEU A 364 -24.69 13.73 2.51
CA LEU A 364 -23.57 14.60 2.16
C LEU A 364 -22.35 14.40 3.07
N GLY A 365 -22.53 13.80 4.24
CA GLY A 365 -21.46 13.54 5.19
C GLY A 365 -20.96 14.78 5.94
N ALA A 366 -21.61 15.93 5.77
CA ALA A 366 -21.25 17.21 6.39
C ALA A 366 -22.50 17.93 6.90
N GLY A 367 -22.40 18.71 7.97
CA GLY A 367 -23.46 19.65 8.32
C GLY A 367 -23.56 20.81 7.32
N PRO A 368 -24.66 21.60 7.32
CA PRO A 368 -24.89 22.64 6.33
C PRO A 368 -23.86 23.77 6.36
N ILE A 369 -23.33 24.14 7.52
CA ILE A 369 -22.31 25.19 7.69
C ILE A 369 -20.95 24.67 7.21
N CYS A 370 -20.57 23.46 7.62
CA CYS A 370 -19.39 22.75 7.13
C CYS A 370 -19.44 22.63 5.61
N LYS A 371 -20.60 22.20 5.06
CA LYS A 371 -20.81 22.07 3.62
C LYS A 371 -20.77 23.42 2.91
N TYR A 372 -21.31 24.49 3.47
CA TYR A 372 -21.22 25.82 2.86
C TYR A 372 -19.77 26.31 2.76
N VAL A 373 -19.00 26.22 3.85
CA VAL A 373 -17.56 26.56 3.87
C VAL A 373 -16.78 25.68 2.88
N LEU A 374 -17.18 24.42 2.74
CA LEU A 374 -16.58 23.40 1.88
C LEU A 374 -16.92 23.58 0.39
N ASP A 375 -18.17 23.86 0.02
CA ASP A 375 -18.60 24.04 -1.38
C ASP A 375 -17.99 25.33 -1.96
N VAL A 376 -17.99 26.42 -1.19
CA VAL A 376 -17.26 27.68 -1.51
C VAL A 376 -15.74 27.45 -1.60
N SER A 377 -15.21 26.41 -0.95
CA SER A 377 -13.81 25.99 -1.06
C SER A 377 -13.54 24.94 -2.17
N ALA A 378 -14.57 24.25 -2.68
CA ALA A 378 -14.42 23.04 -3.52
C ALA A 378 -14.67 23.28 -5.01
N GLU A 379 -15.29 24.39 -5.41
CA GLU A 379 -15.32 24.85 -6.81
C GLU A 379 -13.91 25.09 -7.41
N ILE A 380 -12.87 25.01 -6.58
CA ILE A 380 -11.47 25.26 -6.94
C ILE A 380 -10.71 23.94 -7.31
N THR A 381 -11.26 22.73 -7.08
CA THR A 381 -10.38 21.58 -6.76
C THR A 381 -10.71 20.16 -7.29
N CYS A 382 -11.68 19.90 -8.20
CA CYS A 382 -11.92 18.51 -8.68
C CYS A 382 -12.64 18.35 -10.05
N ALA A 383 -12.10 17.52 -10.98
CA ALA A 383 -12.75 17.23 -12.28
C ALA A 383 -12.31 15.94 -13.04
N THR A 384 -11.96 14.81 -12.40
CA THR A 384 -11.58 13.53 -13.10
C THR A 384 -11.75 12.32 -12.16
N LEU A 385 -12.42 11.21 -12.48
CA LEU A 385 -11.92 9.98 -13.16
C LEU A 385 -13.00 8.87 -13.04
N PHE A 386 -13.14 7.92 -14.00
CA PHE A 386 -13.70 6.54 -13.80
C PHE A 386 -13.84 5.77 -15.14
N TYR A 387 -14.09 4.45 -15.04
CA TYR A 387 -15.03 3.64 -15.86
C TYR A 387 -14.44 2.64 -16.91
N ARG A 388 -15.02 1.41 -16.99
CA ARG A 388 -15.55 0.65 -18.18
C ARG A 388 -15.72 -0.85 -17.88
N SER A 389 -16.98 -1.25 -17.69
CA SER A 389 -17.46 -2.58 -18.04
C SER A 389 -18.87 -2.50 -18.64
N LYS A 390 -19.15 -3.33 -19.65
CA LYS A 390 -20.47 -3.61 -20.20
C LYS A 390 -20.59 -5.14 -20.22
N THR A 391 -21.75 -5.68 -19.83
CA THR A 391 -22.44 -6.89 -20.37
C THR A 391 -23.48 -7.48 -19.39
N LEU A 392 -23.40 -7.21 -18.08
CA LEU A 392 -24.19 -7.95 -17.08
C LEU A 392 -25.73 -7.78 -17.15
N THR A 393 -26.25 -6.71 -17.77
CA THR A 393 -27.67 -6.36 -17.66
C THR A 393 -28.63 -7.09 -18.60
N VAL A 394 -28.16 -8.04 -19.42
CA VAL A 394 -29.06 -8.96 -20.15
C VAL A 394 -29.35 -10.22 -19.31
N VAL A 395 -28.42 -10.66 -18.45
CA VAL A 395 -28.57 -11.90 -17.68
C VAL A 395 -29.56 -11.72 -16.52
N CYS A 396 -29.38 -10.69 -15.68
CA CYS A 396 -30.32 -10.42 -14.58
C CYS A 396 -31.74 -10.07 -15.06
N PHE A 397 -31.86 -9.53 -16.28
CA PHE A 397 -33.14 -9.22 -16.92
C PHE A 397 -33.95 -10.50 -17.24
N VAL A 398 -33.28 -11.57 -17.69
CA VAL A 398 -33.93 -12.86 -17.96
C VAL A 398 -34.30 -13.59 -16.65
N THR A 399 -33.46 -13.54 -15.62
CA THR A 399 -33.75 -14.19 -14.33
C THR A 399 -34.92 -13.51 -13.58
N GLY A 400 -35.01 -12.18 -13.65
CA GLY A 400 -36.15 -11.43 -13.09
C GLY A 400 -37.49 -11.80 -13.74
N CYS A 401 -37.51 -11.98 -15.07
CA CYS A 401 -38.70 -12.45 -15.79
C CYS A 401 -39.15 -13.87 -15.38
N LEU A 402 -38.21 -14.75 -15.01
CA LEU A 402 -38.52 -16.13 -14.62
C LEU A 402 -39.17 -16.21 -13.23
N VAL A 403 -38.73 -15.37 -12.27
CA VAL A 403 -39.35 -15.27 -10.94
C VAL A 403 -40.76 -14.67 -11.02
N LEU A 404 -40.94 -13.67 -11.90
CA LEU A 404 -42.24 -13.04 -12.14
C LEU A 404 -43.27 -14.04 -12.69
N ALA A 405 -42.87 -14.92 -13.61
CA ALA A 405 -43.76 -15.93 -14.21
C ALA A 405 -44.21 -17.04 -13.24
N ILE A 406 -43.35 -17.46 -12.31
CA ILE A 406 -43.65 -18.56 -11.38
C ILE A 406 -44.53 -18.07 -10.21
N ALA A 407 -44.33 -16.85 -9.72
CA ALA A 407 -45.16 -16.26 -8.67
C ALA A 407 -46.61 -15.99 -9.13
N LEU A 408 -46.79 -15.49 -10.36
CA LEU A 408 -48.10 -15.24 -10.97
C LEU A 408 -48.91 -16.55 -11.21
N GLY A 409 -48.24 -17.69 -11.39
CA GLY A 409 -48.88 -18.93 -11.86
C GLY A 409 -49.45 -19.88 -10.81
N ARG A 410 -49.12 -19.74 -9.52
CA ARG A 410 -49.56 -20.70 -8.47
C ARG A 410 -50.36 -20.12 -7.30
N GLY A 411 -50.10 -18.87 -6.88
CA GLY A 411 -50.85 -18.26 -5.76
C GLY A 411 -52.32 -18.00 -6.09
N PHE A 412 -52.62 -17.59 -7.32
CA PHE A 412 -53.97 -17.23 -7.78
C PHE A 412 -54.92 -18.43 -7.90
N ALA A 413 -54.39 -19.65 -7.90
CA ALA A 413 -55.14 -20.88 -8.21
C ALA A 413 -55.48 -21.76 -6.99
N VAL A 414 -54.90 -21.51 -5.81
CA VAL A 414 -55.01 -22.43 -4.65
C VAL A 414 -55.69 -21.81 -3.43
N LEU A 415 -55.67 -20.49 -3.23
CA LEU A 415 -56.33 -19.86 -2.07
C LEU A 415 -57.70 -19.21 -2.35
N ASN A 416 -58.08 -19.03 -3.62
CA ASN A 416 -59.35 -18.39 -3.98
C ASN A 416 -60.55 -19.38 -4.01
N SER A 417 -60.30 -20.69 -3.86
CA SER A 417 -61.34 -21.74 -3.88
C SER A 417 -61.84 -22.15 -2.48
N ASP A 418 -60.95 -22.19 -1.47
CA ASP A 418 -61.20 -23.04 -0.30
C ASP A 418 -61.66 -22.30 0.98
N LEU A 419 -61.64 -20.96 1.02
CA LEU A 419 -61.97 -20.17 2.22
C LEU A 419 -63.24 -19.28 2.12
N ARG A 420 -64.04 -19.43 1.06
CA ARG A 420 -65.35 -18.74 0.96
C ARG A 420 -66.52 -19.46 1.64
N GLY A 421 -66.25 -20.47 2.46
CA GLY A 421 -67.30 -21.25 3.12
C GLY A 421 -66.96 -21.68 4.54
N HIS A 422 -67.25 -20.81 5.53
CA HIS A 422 -68.00 -21.06 6.78
C HIS A 422 -67.58 -20.09 7.94
N VAL A 423 -68.46 -19.12 8.27
CA VAL A 423 -68.95 -18.68 9.62
C VAL A 423 -67.94 -18.42 10.79
N PRO A 424 -68.12 -17.42 11.69
CA PRO A 424 -68.71 -16.07 11.65
C PRO A 424 -67.75 -14.97 12.20
N SER A 425 -68.28 -13.78 12.51
CA SER A 425 -67.57 -12.65 13.16
C SER A 425 -67.08 -12.93 14.60
N ALA A 426 -65.77 -12.80 14.84
CA ALA A 426 -65.15 -12.63 16.16
C ALA A 426 -63.88 -11.74 16.04
N GLY A 427 -63.52 -11.04 17.11
CA GLY A 427 -62.40 -10.08 17.11
C GLY A 427 -61.00 -10.71 17.04
N PRO A 428 -59.94 -9.90 16.87
CA PRO A 428 -58.58 -10.40 16.69
C PRO A 428 -58.03 -10.99 17.99
N THR A 429 -57.71 -12.28 18.00
CA THR A 429 -57.02 -12.97 19.09
C THR A 429 -55.59 -13.33 18.67
N ASP A 430 -54.62 -12.98 19.51
CA ASP A 430 -53.17 -13.08 19.23
C ASP A 430 -52.70 -14.51 18.89
N ASP A 431 -53.38 -15.53 19.42
CA ASP A 431 -52.88 -16.91 19.44
C ASP A 431 -52.81 -17.54 18.03
N ALA A 432 -53.77 -17.22 17.16
CA ALA A 432 -53.82 -17.78 15.81
C ALA A 432 -52.67 -17.25 14.92
N PHE A 433 -52.31 -15.98 15.07
CA PHE A 433 -51.22 -15.37 14.30
C PHE A 433 -49.86 -15.81 14.83
N THR A 434 -49.72 -15.96 16.15
CA THR A 434 -48.48 -16.37 16.81
C THR A 434 -48.07 -17.78 16.38
N ILE A 435 -48.96 -18.77 16.49
CA ILE A 435 -48.70 -20.17 16.07
C ILE A 435 -48.31 -20.24 14.59
N PHE A 436 -49.08 -19.57 13.72
CA PHE A 436 -48.83 -19.55 12.27
C PHE A 436 -47.45 -18.96 11.92
N THR A 437 -46.98 -17.98 12.71
CA THR A 437 -45.68 -17.33 12.47
C THR A 437 -44.48 -18.09 13.01
N THR A 438 -44.62 -18.84 14.11
CA THR A 438 -43.58 -19.74 14.60
C THR A 438 -43.36 -20.89 13.62
N ASP A 439 -44.46 -21.48 13.09
CA ASP A 439 -44.38 -22.47 12.02
C ASP A 439 -43.76 -21.88 10.75
N ILE A 440 -44.10 -20.65 10.34
CA ILE A 440 -43.46 -20.00 9.19
C ILE A 440 -41.96 -19.75 9.41
N ILE A 441 -41.52 -19.42 10.63
CA ILE A 441 -40.08 -19.32 10.93
C ILE A 441 -39.43 -20.70 10.82
N ILE A 442 -40.06 -21.76 11.32
CA ILE A 442 -39.57 -23.14 11.20
C ILE A 442 -39.55 -23.59 9.73
N TYR A 443 -40.57 -23.31 8.93
CA TYR A 443 -40.61 -23.62 7.49
C TYR A 443 -39.65 -22.76 6.67
N THR A 444 -39.40 -21.51 7.06
CA THR A 444 -38.41 -20.63 6.39
C THR A 444 -36.99 -21.08 6.76
N VAL A 445 -36.74 -21.45 8.02
CA VAL A 445 -35.48 -22.07 8.45
C VAL A 445 -35.30 -23.42 7.76
N ALA A 446 -36.33 -24.25 7.62
CA ALA A 446 -36.27 -25.53 6.90
C ALA A 446 -36.06 -25.35 5.38
N ALA A 447 -36.67 -24.34 4.76
CA ALA A 447 -36.47 -24.00 3.36
C ALA A 447 -35.07 -23.41 3.12
N VAL A 448 -34.58 -22.55 4.00
CA VAL A 448 -33.20 -22.03 3.98
C VAL A 448 -32.21 -23.16 4.22
N LEU A 449 -32.44 -24.06 5.18
CA LEU A 449 -31.62 -25.26 5.40
C LEU A 449 -31.69 -26.24 4.21
N GLY A 450 -32.85 -26.37 3.55
CA GLY A 450 -33.00 -27.14 2.32
C GLY A 450 -32.19 -26.54 1.16
N LEU A 451 -32.24 -25.22 0.98
CA LEU A 451 -31.34 -24.49 0.08
C LEU A 451 -29.88 -24.58 0.54
N SER A 452 -29.58 -24.67 1.84
CA SER A 452 -28.23 -24.90 2.36
C SER A 452 -27.73 -26.29 1.97
N PHE A 453 -28.54 -27.34 2.09
CA PHE A 453 -28.18 -28.68 1.61
C PHE A 453 -28.04 -28.73 0.08
N LEU A 454 -28.82 -27.95 -0.68
CA LEU A 454 -28.69 -27.83 -2.13
C LEU A 454 -27.50 -26.96 -2.58
N THR A 455 -27.11 -25.93 -1.81
CA THR A 455 -25.94 -25.09 -2.12
C THR A 455 -24.64 -25.68 -1.59
N ILE A 456 -24.61 -26.28 -0.40
CA ILE A 456 -23.47 -27.07 0.10
C ILE A 456 -23.34 -28.34 -0.76
N GLY A 457 -24.44 -29.06 -1.01
CA GLY A 457 -24.48 -30.19 -1.93
C GLY A 457 -24.06 -29.79 -3.34
N GLY A 458 -24.54 -28.65 -3.85
CA GLY A 458 -24.14 -28.08 -5.14
C GLY A 458 -22.68 -27.64 -5.19
N PHE A 459 -22.11 -27.08 -4.12
CA PHE A 459 -20.70 -26.72 -4.04
C PHE A 459 -19.81 -27.96 -3.94
N VAL A 460 -20.25 -29.01 -3.22
CA VAL A 460 -19.56 -30.31 -3.11
C VAL A 460 -19.67 -31.16 -4.39
N LEU A 461 -20.82 -31.15 -5.07
CA LEU A 461 -21.04 -31.80 -6.37
C LEU A 461 -20.33 -31.03 -7.48
N SER A 462 -20.36 -29.70 -7.48
CA SER A 462 -19.60 -28.88 -8.42
C SER A 462 -18.10 -29.03 -8.17
N ALA A 463 -17.62 -29.08 -6.92
CA ALA A 463 -16.23 -29.45 -6.61
C ALA A 463 -15.87 -30.83 -7.19
N LYS A 464 -16.73 -31.85 -7.04
CA LYS A 464 -16.47 -33.19 -7.58
C LYS A 464 -16.61 -33.29 -9.11
N CYS A 465 -17.45 -32.49 -9.75
CA CYS A 465 -17.73 -32.56 -11.18
C CYS A 465 -16.85 -31.62 -12.02
N VAL A 466 -16.57 -30.41 -11.52
CA VAL A 466 -15.70 -29.40 -12.18
C VAL A 466 -14.21 -29.74 -12.00
N CYS A 467 -13.84 -30.64 -11.08
CA CYS A 467 -12.49 -31.25 -10.97
C CYS A 467 -11.98 -31.95 -12.25
N ARG A 468 -12.78 -32.05 -13.32
CA ARG A 468 -12.36 -32.57 -14.65
C ARG A 468 -12.06 -31.48 -15.69
N GLY A 469 -12.28 -30.20 -15.39
CA GLY A 469 -12.09 -29.09 -16.33
C GLY A 469 -10.90 -28.18 -15.96
N ASN A 470 -9.99 -27.94 -16.90
CA ASN A 470 -8.79 -27.13 -16.68
C ASN A 470 -9.06 -25.60 -16.69
N THR A 471 -10.24 -25.17 -16.23
CA THR A 471 -10.65 -23.76 -16.17
C THR A 471 -10.47 -23.19 -14.77
N GLY A 472 -10.24 -21.88 -14.66
CA GLY A 472 -9.85 -21.22 -13.40
C GLY A 472 -10.72 -21.60 -12.20
N ILE A 473 -12.05 -21.65 -12.34
CA ILE A 473 -12.99 -21.96 -11.26
C ILE A 473 -12.82 -23.38 -10.71
N GLY A 474 -12.49 -24.36 -11.56
CA GLY A 474 -12.19 -25.73 -11.08
C GLY A 474 -10.91 -25.79 -10.25
N ARG A 475 -9.87 -25.09 -10.71
CA ARG A 475 -8.60 -24.97 -9.99
C ARG A 475 -8.73 -24.20 -8.66
N PHE A 476 -9.51 -23.12 -8.66
CA PHE A 476 -9.86 -22.36 -7.46
C PHE A 476 -10.46 -23.24 -6.36
N ILE A 477 -11.45 -24.07 -6.71
CA ILE A 477 -12.10 -24.96 -5.75
C ILE A 477 -11.13 -26.07 -5.28
N ARG A 478 -10.23 -26.55 -6.14
CA ARG A 478 -9.18 -27.50 -5.75
C ARG A 478 -8.21 -26.90 -4.72
N ILE A 479 -7.82 -25.64 -4.87
CA ILE A 479 -6.91 -24.96 -3.92
C ILE A 479 -7.58 -24.71 -2.57
N ALA A 480 -8.89 -24.43 -2.54
CA ALA A 480 -9.68 -24.29 -1.33
C ALA A 480 -10.17 -25.64 -0.71
N SER A 481 -9.95 -26.77 -1.39
CA SER A 481 -10.50 -28.06 -0.96
C SER A 481 -9.99 -28.60 0.39
N PRO A 482 -8.74 -28.36 0.84
CA PRO A 482 -8.30 -28.78 2.17
C PRO A 482 -9.02 -28.04 3.30
N GLU A 483 -9.56 -26.85 3.03
CA GLU A 483 -10.26 -25.99 3.98
C GLU A 483 -11.79 -26.22 3.97
N ILE A 484 -12.30 -27.24 3.27
CA ILE A 484 -13.75 -27.44 3.05
C ILE A 484 -14.58 -27.49 4.35
N THR A 485 -14.02 -28.02 5.44
CA THR A 485 -14.66 -28.05 6.77
C THR A 485 -14.83 -26.65 7.39
N LEU A 486 -13.89 -25.73 7.14
CA LEU A 486 -14.03 -24.34 7.57
C LEU A 486 -15.09 -23.63 6.71
N TYR A 487 -15.11 -23.89 5.40
CA TYR A 487 -16.15 -23.36 4.52
C TYR A 487 -17.56 -23.85 4.89
N THR A 488 -17.75 -25.12 5.26
CA THR A 488 -19.07 -25.61 5.69
C THR A 488 -19.52 -24.99 7.01
N ILE A 489 -18.63 -24.88 8.01
CA ILE A 489 -18.93 -24.17 9.28
C ILE A 489 -19.27 -22.70 9.01
N ALA A 490 -18.52 -22.04 8.13
CA ALA A 490 -18.74 -20.64 7.78
C ALA A 490 -20.07 -20.42 7.07
N MET A 491 -20.46 -21.31 6.14
CA MET A 491 -21.74 -21.26 5.43
C MET A 491 -22.93 -21.55 6.34
N LEU A 492 -22.85 -22.58 7.20
CA LEU A 492 -23.91 -22.86 8.18
C LEU A 492 -24.13 -21.66 9.12
N SER A 493 -23.03 -21.07 9.60
CA SER A 493 -23.06 -19.87 10.44
C SER A 493 -23.57 -18.63 9.69
N LEU A 494 -23.28 -18.50 8.39
CA LEU A 494 -23.83 -17.45 7.52
C LEU A 494 -25.36 -17.55 7.42
N TYR A 495 -25.89 -18.75 7.19
CA TYR A 495 -27.34 -18.93 7.09
C TYR A 495 -28.04 -18.73 8.44
N ALA A 496 -27.45 -19.19 9.55
CA ALA A 496 -27.97 -18.94 10.90
C ALA A 496 -27.98 -17.43 11.25
N ALA A 497 -26.92 -16.71 10.90
CA ALA A 497 -26.86 -15.25 11.04
C ALA A 497 -27.85 -14.53 10.11
N ALA A 498 -28.08 -15.02 8.89
CA ALA A 498 -29.07 -14.43 7.98
C ALA A 498 -30.51 -14.63 8.49
N ALA A 499 -30.84 -15.82 9.00
CA ALA A 499 -32.16 -16.12 9.56
C ALA A 499 -32.48 -15.29 10.81
N THR A 500 -31.53 -15.18 11.75
CA THR A 500 -31.69 -14.35 12.96
C THR A 500 -31.79 -12.86 12.64
N ASN A 501 -31.02 -12.34 11.68
CA ASN A 501 -31.17 -10.95 11.21
C ASN A 501 -32.53 -10.71 10.52
N LEU A 502 -33.09 -11.70 9.82
CA LEU A 502 -34.44 -11.60 9.25
C LEU A 502 -35.56 -11.75 10.29
N ALA A 503 -35.29 -12.21 11.52
CA ALA A 503 -36.28 -12.17 12.60
C ALA A 503 -36.42 -10.77 13.23
N MET A 504 -35.36 -9.96 13.21
CA MET A 504 -35.32 -8.66 13.90
C MET A 504 -36.45 -7.69 13.56
N PRO A 505 -36.77 -7.41 12.28
CA PRO A 505 -37.75 -6.38 11.96
C PRO A 505 -39.16 -6.71 12.46
N ARG A 506 -39.51 -8.01 12.53
CA ARG A 506 -40.75 -8.49 13.14
C ARG A 506 -40.83 -8.18 14.63
N LEU A 507 -39.78 -8.47 15.40
CA LEU A 507 -39.77 -8.25 16.86
C LEU A 507 -39.87 -6.75 17.19
N PHE A 508 -39.20 -5.89 16.40
CA PHE A 508 -39.43 -4.43 16.48
C PHE A 508 -40.90 -4.05 16.21
N GLY A 509 -41.55 -4.67 15.23
CA GLY A 509 -42.98 -4.48 14.97
C GLY A 509 -43.88 -4.95 16.11
N ALA A 510 -43.58 -6.08 16.75
CA ALA A 510 -44.32 -6.58 17.91
C ALA A 510 -44.25 -5.63 19.11
N ILE A 511 -43.05 -5.12 19.41
CA ILE A 511 -42.82 -4.09 20.45
C ILE A 511 -43.62 -2.82 20.14
N ILE A 512 -43.59 -2.34 18.88
CA ILE A 512 -44.37 -1.15 18.47
C ILE A 512 -45.88 -1.41 18.62
N ASN A 513 -46.37 -2.60 18.27
CA ASN A 513 -47.79 -2.94 18.45
C ASN A 513 -48.21 -2.94 19.94
N LEU A 514 -47.39 -3.50 20.84
CA LEU A 514 -47.66 -3.52 22.28
C LEU A 514 -47.76 -2.12 22.91
N VAL A 515 -47.03 -1.14 22.36
CA VAL A 515 -47.02 0.26 22.83
C VAL A 515 -48.10 1.11 22.15
N SER A 516 -48.30 0.96 20.85
CA SER A 516 -49.15 1.84 20.05
C SER A 516 -50.63 1.44 19.99
N VAL A 517 -50.98 0.18 20.29
CA VAL A 517 -52.36 -0.32 20.17
C VAL A 517 -53.05 -0.32 21.55
N PRO A 518 -54.21 0.35 21.71
CA PRO A 518 -55.02 0.23 22.92
C PRO A 518 -55.51 -1.21 23.11
N SER A 519 -55.12 -1.82 24.22
CA SER A 519 -55.50 -3.21 24.58
C SER A 519 -55.93 -3.32 26.04
N ALA A 520 -56.84 -4.25 26.33
CA ALA A 520 -57.46 -4.46 27.64
C ALA A 520 -56.56 -5.16 28.68
N MET A 521 -55.33 -5.52 28.31
CA MET A 521 -54.34 -6.13 29.21
C MET A 521 -54.00 -5.19 30.37
N SER A 522 -53.82 -5.74 31.57
CA SER A 522 -53.32 -4.98 32.72
C SER A 522 -51.91 -4.41 32.46
N PRO A 523 -51.52 -3.30 33.13
CA PRO A 523 -50.17 -2.76 33.00
C PRO A 523 -49.05 -3.77 33.35
N THR A 524 -49.35 -4.72 34.26
CA THR A 524 -48.49 -5.83 34.63
C THR A 524 -48.31 -6.85 33.50
N GLU A 525 -49.39 -7.26 32.83
CA GLU A 525 -49.33 -8.20 31.69
C GLU A 525 -48.62 -7.58 30.48
N LYS A 526 -48.92 -6.30 30.16
CA LYS A 526 -48.21 -5.56 29.10
C LYS A 526 -46.71 -5.50 29.35
N ARG A 527 -46.31 -5.29 30.60
CA ARG A 527 -44.89 -5.26 31.00
C ARG A 527 -44.23 -6.63 30.94
N SER A 528 -44.96 -7.72 31.21
CA SER A 528 -44.44 -9.09 31.03
C SER A 528 -44.16 -9.37 29.54
N ARG A 529 -45.17 -9.19 28.67
CA ARG A 529 -45.00 -9.41 27.23
C ARG A 529 -43.95 -8.51 26.58
N LEU A 530 -43.84 -7.25 27.02
CA LEU A 530 -42.76 -6.36 26.56
C LEU A 530 -41.38 -6.90 26.97
N ASN A 531 -41.23 -7.40 28.20
CA ASN A 531 -39.97 -8.01 28.64
C ASN A 531 -39.65 -9.30 27.85
N GLU A 532 -40.66 -10.11 27.53
CA GLU A 532 -40.54 -11.33 26.71
C GLU A 532 -40.05 -11.00 25.29
N GLU A 533 -40.73 -10.09 24.57
CA GLU A 533 -40.34 -9.66 23.21
C GLU A 533 -38.94 -9.00 23.18
N VAL A 534 -38.60 -8.18 24.17
CA VAL A 534 -37.27 -7.57 24.29
C VAL A 534 -36.20 -8.60 24.64
N PHE A 535 -36.52 -9.62 25.44
CA PHE A 535 -35.61 -10.72 25.73
C PHE A 535 -35.37 -11.59 24.48
N GLU A 536 -36.41 -11.91 23.70
CA GLU A 536 -36.27 -12.61 22.42
C GLU A 536 -35.44 -11.82 21.40
N LEU A 537 -35.65 -10.50 21.32
CA LEU A 537 -34.85 -9.59 20.50
C LEU A 537 -33.36 -9.63 20.92
N LEU A 538 -33.08 -9.56 22.22
CA LEU A 538 -31.72 -9.64 22.76
C LEU A 538 -31.06 -11.00 22.48
N VAL A 539 -31.79 -12.11 22.66
CA VAL A 539 -31.31 -13.46 22.34
C VAL A 539 -31.01 -13.59 20.85
N CYS A 540 -31.90 -13.12 19.97
CA CYS A 540 -31.66 -13.12 18.53
C CYS A 540 -30.43 -12.28 18.16
N LEU A 541 -30.15 -11.18 18.87
CA LEU A 541 -29.03 -10.27 18.58
C LEU A 541 -27.70 -10.91 18.98
N ILE A 542 -27.66 -11.54 20.15
CA ILE A 542 -26.50 -12.29 20.64
C ILE A 542 -26.20 -13.45 19.67
N LEU A 543 -27.22 -14.22 19.27
CA LEU A 543 -27.05 -15.32 18.32
C LEU A 543 -26.61 -14.85 16.92
N ALA A 544 -27.22 -13.78 16.38
CA ALA A 544 -26.84 -13.23 15.07
C ALA A 544 -25.37 -12.81 15.03
N ASN A 545 -24.90 -12.12 16.08
CA ASN A 545 -23.51 -11.69 16.19
C ASN A 545 -22.54 -12.84 16.45
N ALA A 546 -22.90 -13.81 17.30
CA ALA A 546 -22.12 -15.02 17.54
C ALA A 546 -21.91 -15.82 16.24
N PHE A 547 -22.99 -16.08 15.48
CA PHE A 547 -22.89 -16.75 14.18
C PHE A 547 -22.13 -15.92 13.13
N SER A 548 -22.29 -14.60 13.11
CA SER A 548 -21.50 -13.72 12.24
C SER A 548 -20.01 -13.76 12.57
N GLY A 549 -19.65 -13.85 13.85
CA GLY A 549 -18.28 -14.02 14.33
C GLY A 549 -17.68 -15.37 13.94
N ILE A 550 -18.40 -16.48 14.16
CA ILE A 550 -17.97 -17.82 13.73
C ILE A 550 -17.76 -17.87 12.21
N ARG A 551 -18.70 -17.29 11.44
CA ARG A 551 -18.58 -17.13 9.98
C ARG A 551 -17.31 -16.35 9.61
N ALA A 552 -17.11 -15.16 10.19
CA ALA A 552 -15.98 -14.30 9.87
C ALA A 552 -14.64 -15.00 10.16
N THR A 553 -14.46 -15.50 11.38
CA THR A 553 -13.24 -16.22 11.80
C THR A 553 -12.97 -17.45 10.92
N SER A 554 -14.00 -18.22 10.55
CA SER A 554 -13.84 -19.41 9.71
C SER A 554 -13.41 -19.06 8.27
N PHE A 555 -14.01 -18.02 7.67
CA PHE A 555 -13.59 -17.53 6.34
C PHE A 555 -12.18 -16.92 6.39
N SER A 556 -11.84 -16.14 7.41
CA SER A 556 -10.50 -15.53 7.54
C SER A 556 -9.40 -16.58 7.71
N ILE A 557 -9.59 -17.59 8.57
CA ILE A 557 -8.62 -18.68 8.74
C ILE A 557 -8.45 -19.48 7.45
N ALA A 558 -9.53 -19.73 6.70
CA ALA A 558 -9.43 -20.36 5.38
C ALA A 558 -8.65 -19.49 4.38
N GLY A 559 -8.89 -18.17 4.37
CA GLY A 559 -8.18 -17.20 3.54
C GLY A 559 -6.67 -17.17 3.78
N GLU A 560 -6.25 -17.04 5.04
CA GLU A 560 -4.82 -17.02 5.41
C GLU A 560 -4.09 -18.31 4.99
N ARG A 561 -4.75 -19.47 5.14
CA ARG A 561 -4.19 -20.76 4.68
C ARG A 561 -4.02 -20.80 3.16
N ILE A 562 -4.99 -20.28 2.41
CA ILE A 562 -4.94 -20.20 0.94
C ILE A 562 -3.84 -19.23 0.49
N VAL A 563 -3.69 -18.05 1.11
CA VAL A 563 -2.59 -17.11 0.80
C VAL A 563 -1.23 -17.71 1.10
N ALA A 564 -1.06 -18.34 2.27
CA ALA A 564 0.20 -18.97 2.64
C ALA A 564 0.60 -20.10 1.68
N ARG A 565 -0.39 -20.85 1.15
CA ARG A 565 -0.18 -21.87 0.11
C ARG A 565 0.19 -21.24 -1.23
N LEU A 566 -0.62 -20.30 -1.73
CA LEU A 566 -0.40 -19.61 -3.01
C LEU A 566 0.94 -18.85 -3.05
N ARG A 567 1.34 -18.16 -1.98
CA ARG A 567 2.64 -17.48 -1.93
C ARG A 567 3.81 -18.46 -1.98
N LYS A 568 3.71 -19.63 -1.34
CA LYS A 568 4.74 -20.68 -1.41
C LYS A 568 4.83 -21.30 -2.80
N GLU A 569 3.69 -21.67 -3.39
CA GLU A 569 3.64 -22.23 -4.75
C GLU A 569 4.15 -21.24 -5.80
N LEU A 570 3.71 -19.98 -5.76
CA LEU A 570 4.15 -18.92 -6.68
C LEU A 570 5.64 -18.61 -6.52
N PHE A 571 6.13 -18.41 -5.29
CA PHE A 571 7.56 -18.13 -5.07
C PHE A 571 8.44 -19.32 -5.48
N SER A 572 8.01 -20.55 -5.18
CA SER A 572 8.70 -21.76 -5.64
C SER A 572 8.73 -21.85 -7.16
N SER A 573 7.61 -21.61 -7.86
CA SER A 573 7.59 -21.63 -9.33
C SER A 573 8.53 -20.58 -9.91
N LEU A 574 8.49 -19.35 -9.40
CA LEU A 574 9.33 -18.25 -9.87
C LEU A 574 10.83 -18.56 -9.74
N LEU A 575 11.29 -19.13 -8.62
CA LEU A 575 12.71 -19.46 -8.42
C LEU A 575 13.26 -20.53 -9.38
N HIS A 576 12.40 -21.32 -10.02
CA HIS A 576 12.80 -22.36 -10.98
C HIS A 576 12.70 -21.92 -12.45
N GLN A 577 12.32 -20.66 -12.73
CA GLN A 577 12.29 -20.14 -14.11
C GLN A 577 13.69 -19.75 -14.61
N GLU A 578 13.90 -19.80 -15.93
CA GLU A 578 15.14 -19.36 -16.56
C GLU A 578 15.40 -17.84 -16.41
N VAL A 579 16.67 -17.43 -16.43
CA VAL A 579 17.07 -16.01 -16.25
C VAL A 579 16.45 -15.09 -17.31
N ALA A 580 16.26 -15.58 -18.53
CA ALA A 580 15.58 -14.84 -19.61
C ALA A 580 14.18 -14.31 -19.22
N MET A 581 13.45 -15.00 -18.34
CA MET A 581 12.14 -14.56 -17.84
C MET A 581 12.26 -13.31 -16.94
N PHE A 582 13.35 -13.19 -16.19
CA PHE A 582 13.66 -12.06 -15.32
C PHE A 582 14.27 -10.86 -16.08
N ASP A 583 14.93 -11.09 -17.21
CA ASP A 583 15.37 -10.04 -18.13
C ASP A 583 14.18 -9.33 -18.81
N GLU A 584 13.11 -10.07 -19.11
CA GLU A 584 11.88 -9.51 -19.69
C GLU A 584 10.95 -8.88 -18.63
N ILE A 585 10.84 -9.49 -17.44
CA ILE A 585 9.85 -9.11 -16.42
C ILE A 585 10.52 -8.39 -15.26
N LYS A 586 10.14 -7.11 -15.08
CA LYS A 586 10.62 -6.27 -13.98
C LYS A 586 10.32 -6.91 -12.63
N SER A 587 11.34 -7.05 -11.77
CA SER A 587 11.21 -7.68 -10.44
C SER A 587 10.12 -7.05 -9.57
N GLY A 588 9.88 -5.75 -9.71
CA GLY A 588 8.79 -5.04 -9.01
C GLY A 588 7.38 -5.50 -9.43
N GLU A 589 7.17 -5.97 -10.67
CA GLU A 589 5.91 -6.61 -11.06
C GLU A 589 5.75 -7.93 -10.30
N LEU A 590 6.77 -8.79 -10.29
CA LEU A 590 6.74 -10.09 -9.58
C LEU A 590 6.47 -9.91 -8.07
N THR A 591 7.12 -8.94 -7.43
CA THR A 591 6.85 -8.60 -6.01
C THR A 591 5.40 -8.12 -5.81
N SER A 592 4.85 -7.32 -6.73
CA SER A 592 3.44 -6.92 -6.68
C SER A 592 2.49 -8.11 -6.85
N ARG A 593 2.80 -9.08 -7.73
CA ARG A 593 1.99 -10.31 -7.87
C ARG A 593 1.98 -11.11 -6.57
N LEU A 594 3.15 -11.30 -5.95
CA LEU A 594 3.29 -12.06 -4.70
C LEU A 594 2.56 -11.41 -3.52
N SER A 595 2.52 -10.07 -3.47
CA SER A 595 1.91 -9.32 -2.37
C SER A 595 0.42 -9.03 -2.61
N ASN A 596 0.09 -8.29 -3.69
CA ASN A 596 -1.24 -7.72 -3.94
C ASN A 596 -2.19 -8.72 -4.60
N ASP A 597 -1.81 -9.31 -5.75
CA ASP A 597 -2.71 -10.16 -6.53
C ASP A 597 -3.15 -11.41 -5.74
N VAL A 598 -2.25 -12.00 -4.95
CA VAL A 598 -2.58 -13.14 -4.07
C VAL A 598 -3.57 -12.75 -2.96
N THR A 599 -3.53 -11.51 -2.46
CA THR A 599 -4.54 -11.00 -1.51
C THR A 599 -5.85 -10.65 -2.21
N THR A 600 -5.83 -10.08 -3.43
CA THR A 600 -7.05 -9.90 -4.24
C THR A 600 -7.76 -11.23 -4.54
N LEU A 601 -6.98 -12.31 -4.73
CA LEU A 601 -7.45 -13.70 -4.85
C LEU A 601 -8.10 -14.23 -3.56
N GLN A 602 -7.49 -13.95 -2.39
CA GLN A 602 -8.05 -14.29 -1.07
C GLN A 602 -9.43 -13.67 -0.85
N ASP A 603 -9.58 -12.37 -1.14
CA ASP A 603 -10.82 -11.63 -0.95
C ASP A 603 -11.97 -12.19 -1.79
N ALA A 604 -11.69 -12.64 -3.02
CA ALA A 604 -12.68 -13.34 -3.84
C ALA A 604 -13.14 -14.66 -3.23
N LEU A 605 -12.22 -15.46 -2.70
CA LEU A 605 -12.52 -16.79 -2.12
C LEU A 605 -13.13 -16.73 -0.72
N THR A 606 -13.10 -15.57 -0.06
CA THR A 606 -13.55 -15.42 1.33
C THR A 606 -14.61 -14.32 1.46
N VAL A 607 -14.21 -13.05 1.51
CA VAL A 607 -15.08 -11.90 1.78
C VAL A 607 -16.18 -11.77 0.73
N ASN A 608 -15.83 -11.78 -0.56
CA ASN A 608 -16.79 -11.56 -1.65
C ASN A 608 -17.82 -12.68 -1.76
N VAL A 609 -17.41 -13.95 -1.58
CA VAL A 609 -18.34 -15.10 -1.48
C VAL A 609 -19.25 -14.96 -0.25
N SER A 610 -18.70 -14.59 0.91
CA SER A 610 -19.46 -14.42 2.15
C SER A 610 -20.51 -13.30 2.03
N VAL A 611 -20.14 -12.15 1.47
CA VAL A 611 -21.06 -11.02 1.22
C VAL A 611 -22.09 -11.41 0.16
N GLY A 612 -21.68 -12.01 -0.95
CA GLY A 612 -22.58 -12.40 -2.04
C GLY A 612 -23.67 -13.38 -1.59
N VAL A 613 -23.30 -14.48 -0.92
CA VAL A 613 -24.27 -15.49 -0.44
C VAL A 613 -25.20 -14.89 0.63
N ARG A 614 -24.66 -14.12 1.59
CA ARG A 614 -25.47 -13.45 2.62
C ARG A 614 -26.48 -12.50 1.99
N SER A 615 -26.03 -11.65 1.07
CA SER A 615 -26.91 -10.66 0.42
C SER A 615 -27.97 -11.32 -0.46
N LEU A 616 -27.66 -12.41 -1.18
CA LEU A 616 -28.67 -13.20 -1.90
C LEU A 616 -29.72 -13.78 -0.94
N ALA A 617 -29.28 -14.39 0.16
CA ALA A 617 -30.18 -14.96 1.17
C ALA A 617 -31.09 -13.88 1.79
N SER A 618 -30.54 -12.70 2.09
CA SER A 618 -31.29 -11.57 2.66
C SER A 618 -32.26 -10.93 1.65
N VAL A 619 -31.89 -10.78 0.37
CA VAL A 619 -32.82 -10.29 -0.68
C VAL A 619 -33.95 -11.29 -0.91
N ILE A 620 -33.65 -12.57 -1.07
CA ILE A 620 -34.67 -13.61 -1.33
C ILE A 620 -35.59 -13.77 -0.12
N GLY A 621 -35.03 -13.99 1.08
CA GLY A 621 -35.79 -14.18 2.31
C GLY A 621 -36.60 -12.94 2.69
N GLY A 622 -36.00 -11.74 2.62
CA GLY A 622 -36.69 -10.49 2.86
C GLY A 622 -37.85 -10.26 1.90
N THR A 623 -37.67 -10.52 0.59
CA THR A 623 -38.74 -10.35 -0.40
C THR A 623 -39.91 -11.30 -0.14
N ILE A 624 -39.63 -12.56 0.23
CA ILE A 624 -40.68 -13.52 0.63
C ILE A 624 -41.46 -13.00 1.85
N ILE A 625 -40.76 -12.49 2.87
CA ILE A 625 -41.39 -11.94 4.07
C ILE A 625 -42.25 -10.69 3.75
N LEU A 626 -41.79 -9.80 2.87
CA LEU A 626 -42.60 -8.64 2.44
C LEU A 626 -43.92 -9.07 1.78
N PHE A 627 -43.89 -10.06 0.88
CA PHE A 627 -45.10 -10.59 0.25
C PHE A 627 -46.07 -11.25 1.24
N ILE A 628 -45.56 -11.86 2.32
CA ILE A 628 -46.36 -12.40 3.43
C ILE A 628 -46.99 -11.28 4.26
N ILE A 629 -46.26 -10.19 4.52
CA ILE A 629 -46.77 -9.04 5.31
C ILE A 629 -47.83 -8.25 4.52
N SER A 630 -47.55 -7.89 3.26
CA SER A 630 -48.50 -7.17 2.41
C SER A 630 -48.10 -7.26 0.94
N SER A 631 -48.86 -8.03 0.17
CA SER A 631 -48.76 -8.07 -1.29
C SER A 631 -49.05 -6.70 -1.92
N LYS A 632 -50.02 -5.94 -1.37
CA LYS A 632 -50.38 -4.58 -1.82
C LYS A 632 -49.15 -3.64 -1.77
N LEU A 633 -48.47 -3.55 -0.61
CA LEU A 633 -47.29 -2.68 -0.44
C LEU A 633 -46.06 -3.20 -1.20
N THR A 634 -45.88 -4.52 -1.27
CA THR A 634 -44.74 -5.13 -1.98
C THR A 634 -44.77 -4.83 -3.47
N LEU A 635 -45.94 -4.84 -4.11
CA LEU A 635 -46.10 -4.47 -5.52
C LEU A 635 -45.78 -2.99 -5.79
N ILE A 636 -46.12 -2.09 -4.87
CA ILE A 636 -45.76 -0.66 -4.95
C ILE A 636 -44.23 -0.51 -4.96
N MET A 637 -43.53 -1.16 -4.02
CA MET A 637 -42.06 -1.13 -3.96
C MET A 637 -41.42 -1.77 -5.20
N LEU A 638 -41.90 -2.95 -5.62
CA LEU A 638 -41.36 -3.69 -6.75
C LEU A 638 -41.52 -2.95 -8.10
N SER A 639 -42.51 -2.06 -8.22
CA SER A 639 -42.75 -1.26 -9.44
C SER A 639 -41.58 -0.33 -9.80
N ILE A 640 -40.74 0.05 -8.83
CA ILE A 640 -39.64 1.00 -9.01
C ILE A 640 -38.32 0.30 -9.37
N VAL A 641 -38.17 -0.99 -9.03
CA VAL A 641 -37.02 -1.83 -9.40
C VAL A 641 -36.76 -1.86 -10.93
N PRO A 642 -37.73 -2.09 -11.83
CA PRO A 642 -37.48 -2.08 -13.28
C PRO A 642 -37.10 -0.69 -13.80
N LEU A 643 -37.64 0.39 -13.23
CA LEU A 643 -37.30 1.77 -13.61
C LEU A 643 -35.84 2.10 -13.23
N ALA A 644 -35.43 1.77 -12.00
CA ALA A 644 -34.05 1.89 -11.55
C ALA A 644 -33.09 1.02 -12.39
N ALA A 645 -33.49 -0.19 -12.77
CA ALA A 645 -32.71 -1.06 -13.65
C ALA A 645 -32.52 -0.46 -15.06
N ILE A 646 -33.56 0.16 -15.63
CA ILE A 646 -33.48 0.85 -16.94
C ILE A 646 -32.57 2.08 -16.87
N ALA A 647 -32.72 2.93 -15.84
CA ALA A 647 -31.81 4.06 -15.62
C ALA A 647 -30.35 3.59 -15.51
N THR A 648 -30.12 2.53 -14.73
CA THR A 648 -28.80 1.90 -14.56
C THR A 648 -28.27 1.33 -15.87
N MET A 649 -29.11 0.72 -16.72
CA MET A 649 -28.72 0.25 -18.06
C MET A 649 -28.32 1.37 -19.01
N CYS A 650 -29.07 2.46 -19.04
CA CYS A 650 -28.79 3.62 -19.90
C CYS A 650 -27.47 4.28 -19.48
N TYR A 651 -27.28 4.48 -18.17
CA TYR A 651 -26.03 4.94 -17.60
C TYR A 651 -24.86 3.98 -17.92
N ALA A 652 -25.03 2.67 -17.62
CA ALA A 652 -24.10 1.57 -17.98
C ALA A 652 -23.63 1.62 -19.45
N LYS A 653 -24.55 1.99 -20.36
CA LYS A 653 -24.27 2.08 -21.80
C LYS A 653 -23.57 3.37 -22.21
N PHE A 654 -24.04 4.52 -21.73
CA PHE A 654 -23.56 5.86 -22.07
C PHE A 654 -22.10 6.03 -21.68
N VAL A 655 -21.84 5.99 -20.38
CA VAL A 655 -20.53 6.30 -19.83
C VAL A 655 -19.57 5.11 -19.96
N GLY A 656 -20.12 3.91 -20.23
CA GLY A 656 -19.40 2.84 -20.92
C GLY A 656 -18.74 3.37 -22.19
N LYS A 657 -19.48 3.93 -23.16
CA LYS A 657 -18.88 4.43 -24.41
C LYS A 657 -17.78 5.48 -24.17
N LEU A 658 -17.90 6.36 -23.19
CA LEU A 658 -16.87 7.37 -22.91
C LEU A 658 -15.50 6.75 -22.51
N SER A 659 -15.48 5.59 -21.87
CA SER A 659 -14.36 5.29 -20.98
C SER A 659 -13.26 4.33 -21.44
N LYS A 660 -13.42 3.46 -22.46
CA LYS A 660 -12.23 3.01 -23.24
C LYS A 660 -11.70 4.18 -24.09
N GLY A 661 -12.46 5.26 -24.29
CA GLY A 661 -11.91 6.52 -24.80
C GLY A 661 -10.97 7.12 -23.75
N TYR A 662 -11.51 7.41 -22.57
CA TYR A 662 -10.76 7.92 -21.42
C TYR A 662 -9.50 7.08 -21.10
N GLN A 663 -9.65 5.76 -20.95
CA GLN A 663 -8.55 4.84 -20.64
C GLN A 663 -7.56 4.67 -21.81
N LYS A 664 -7.99 4.83 -23.07
CA LYS A 664 -7.07 4.82 -24.22
C LYS A 664 -6.21 6.06 -24.24
N GLU A 665 -6.80 7.24 -24.07
CA GLU A 665 -6.01 8.48 -24.07
C GLU A 665 -5.13 8.61 -22.82
N LEU A 666 -5.58 8.09 -21.65
CA LEU A 666 -4.72 7.94 -20.48
C LEU A 666 -3.57 6.96 -20.71
N ALA A 667 -3.79 5.85 -21.41
CA ALA A 667 -2.72 4.92 -21.76
C ALA A 667 -1.72 5.56 -22.73
N ASN A 668 -2.21 6.25 -23.77
CA ASN A 668 -1.36 7.00 -24.71
C ASN A 668 -0.51 8.07 -23.99
N SER A 669 -1.11 8.81 -23.05
CA SER A 669 -0.38 9.82 -22.27
C SER A 669 0.67 9.16 -21.36
N THR A 670 0.34 8.05 -20.71
CA THR A 670 1.27 7.27 -19.87
C THR A 670 2.42 6.67 -20.68
N GLU A 671 2.17 6.23 -21.92
CA GLU A 671 3.19 5.75 -22.86
C GLU A 671 4.18 6.87 -23.21
N VAL A 672 3.67 8.05 -23.62
CA VAL A 672 4.49 9.24 -23.90
C VAL A 672 5.29 9.66 -22.67
N ALA A 673 4.68 9.66 -21.48
CA ALA A 673 5.36 9.99 -20.23
C ALA A 673 6.45 8.96 -19.87
N THR A 674 6.21 7.67 -20.10
CA THR A 674 7.18 6.61 -19.82
C THR A 674 8.36 6.64 -20.81
N GLU A 675 8.10 6.88 -22.10
CA GLU A 675 9.11 7.13 -23.14
C GLU A 675 9.98 8.34 -22.74
N ALA A 676 9.35 9.47 -22.43
CA ALA A 676 10.05 10.72 -22.14
C ALA A 676 10.82 10.69 -20.80
N LEU A 677 10.23 10.16 -19.72
CA LEU A 677 10.88 10.12 -18.40
C LEU A 677 11.94 9.03 -18.31
N GLY A 678 11.71 7.86 -18.91
CA GLY A 678 12.73 6.81 -19.04
C GLY A 678 13.96 7.30 -19.82
N SER A 679 13.73 8.11 -20.85
CA SER A 679 14.76 8.74 -21.67
C SER A 679 15.03 10.20 -21.32
N ILE A 680 14.78 10.66 -20.08
CA ILE A 680 14.81 12.11 -19.73
C ILE A 680 16.14 12.81 -20.07
N ARG A 681 17.27 12.10 -20.04
CA ARG A 681 18.56 12.64 -20.51
C ARG A 681 18.51 13.01 -22.00
N VAL A 682 17.93 12.17 -22.86
CA VAL A 682 17.75 12.44 -24.30
C VAL A 682 16.81 13.61 -24.53
N VAL A 683 15.68 13.66 -23.80
CA VAL A 683 14.70 14.76 -23.88
C VAL A 683 15.35 16.11 -23.53
N LYS A 684 16.19 16.13 -22.49
CA LYS A 684 16.97 17.31 -22.05
C LYS A 684 18.15 17.66 -22.98
N THR A 685 18.70 16.71 -23.74
CA THR A 685 19.83 16.97 -24.66
C THR A 685 19.42 17.69 -25.95
N PHE A 686 18.22 17.44 -26.47
CA PHE A 686 17.76 18.08 -27.70
C PHE A 686 16.98 19.38 -27.41
N PRO A 687 17.34 20.55 -27.96
CA PRO A 687 16.72 21.85 -27.61
C PRO A 687 15.21 22.02 -27.89
N LYS A 688 14.57 21.06 -28.57
CA LYS A 688 13.11 21.00 -28.78
C LYS A 688 12.49 19.71 -28.23
N GLY A 689 13.25 18.91 -27.49
CA GLY A 689 12.82 17.61 -26.95
C GLY A 689 11.68 17.77 -25.95
N GLU A 690 11.86 18.67 -24.98
CA GLU A 690 10.87 18.98 -23.94
C GLU A 690 9.54 19.44 -24.54
N ALA A 691 9.55 20.56 -25.29
CA ALA A 691 8.33 21.11 -25.90
C ALA A 691 7.61 20.12 -26.85
N LYS A 692 8.35 19.23 -27.53
CA LYS A 692 7.74 18.19 -28.39
C LYS A 692 7.15 17.03 -27.58
N ALA A 693 7.75 16.67 -26.44
CA ALA A 693 7.21 15.67 -25.53
C ALA A 693 5.96 16.21 -24.79
N GLU A 694 6.04 17.44 -24.30
CA GLU A 694 4.95 18.18 -23.66
C GLU A 694 3.75 18.31 -24.60
N ALA A 695 3.93 18.79 -25.83
CA ALA A 695 2.84 18.92 -26.81
C ALA A 695 2.20 17.56 -27.18
N ARG A 696 2.98 16.47 -27.25
CA ARG A 696 2.43 15.11 -27.44
C ARG A 696 1.61 14.66 -26.24
N TYR A 697 2.08 14.92 -25.03
CA TYR A 697 1.40 14.53 -23.80
C TYR A 697 0.10 15.33 -23.59
N ALA A 698 0.18 16.65 -23.69
CA ALA A 698 -0.96 17.58 -23.52
C ALA A 698 -2.12 17.23 -24.47
N ALA A 699 -1.83 16.93 -25.74
CA ALA A 699 -2.87 16.55 -26.72
C ALA A 699 -3.70 15.32 -26.29
N HIS A 700 -3.09 14.33 -25.62
CA HIS A 700 -3.81 13.18 -25.06
C HIS A 700 -4.52 13.52 -23.74
N VAL A 701 -3.94 14.39 -22.91
CA VAL A 701 -4.57 14.86 -21.67
C VAL A 701 -5.85 15.64 -21.96
N ASP A 702 -5.83 16.59 -22.91
CA ASP A 702 -6.98 17.43 -23.29
C ASP A 702 -8.16 16.58 -23.81
N GLU A 703 -7.88 15.61 -24.68
CA GLU A 703 -8.91 14.66 -25.17
C GLU A 703 -9.47 13.82 -24.00
N SER A 704 -8.61 13.35 -23.08
CA SER A 704 -9.05 12.62 -21.88
C SER A 704 -9.92 13.48 -20.95
N TYR A 705 -9.58 14.76 -20.77
CA TYR A 705 -10.33 15.73 -19.97
C TYR A 705 -11.71 16.00 -20.59
N GLY A 706 -11.79 16.27 -21.89
CA GLY A 706 -13.05 16.47 -22.61
C GLY A 706 -13.98 15.25 -22.53
N ILE A 707 -13.42 14.04 -22.52
CA ILE A 707 -14.16 12.80 -22.24
C ILE A 707 -14.58 12.72 -20.77
N GLY A 708 -13.70 13.10 -19.83
CA GLY A 708 -13.91 13.12 -18.39
C GLY A 708 -15.06 14.03 -17.94
N VAL A 709 -15.14 15.25 -18.48
CA VAL A 709 -16.23 16.21 -18.18
C VAL A 709 -17.59 15.65 -18.63
N ARG A 710 -17.69 15.15 -19.88
CA ARG A 710 -18.89 14.45 -20.39
C ARG A 710 -19.28 13.27 -19.51
N LYS A 711 -18.29 12.64 -18.87
CA LYS A 711 -18.47 11.54 -17.93
C LYS A 711 -19.16 11.96 -16.64
N SER A 712 -18.71 13.07 -16.06
CA SER A 712 -19.21 13.60 -14.78
C SER A 712 -20.66 14.08 -14.88
N PHE A 713 -21.02 14.78 -15.96
CA PHE A 713 -22.41 15.15 -16.23
C PHE A 713 -23.35 13.94 -16.30
N GLY A 714 -22.89 12.82 -16.88
CA GLY A 714 -23.66 11.57 -16.90
C GLY A 714 -23.87 10.97 -15.51
N LEU A 715 -22.88 11.04 -14.62
CA LEU A 715 -22.98 10.52 -13.25
C LEU A 715 -23.95 11.35 -12.41
N GLY A 716 -23.83 12.67 -12.44
CA GLY A 716 -24.73 13.57 -11.71
C GLY A 716 -26.19 13.38 -12.12
N GLY A 717 -26.47 13.29 -13.42
CA GLY A 717 -27.81 12.99 -13.93
C GLY A 717 -28.35 11.62 -13.51
N PHE A 718 -27.49 10.60 -13.43
CA PHE A 718 -27.90 9.26 -12.98
C PHE A 718 -28.23 9.22 -11.48
N SER A 719 -27.37 9.77 -10.62
CA SER A 719 -27.60 9.79 -9.16
C SER A 719 -28.88 10.56 -8.80
N TRP A 720 -29.13 11.71 -9.44
CA TRP A 720 -30.36 12.48 -9.26
C TRP A 720 -31.62 11.68 -9.59
N VAL A 721 -31.62 11.00 -10.75
CA VAL A 721 -32.76 10.19 -11.19
C VAL A 721 -33.01 8.99 -10.26
N VAL A 722 -31.97 8.30 -9.80
CA VAL A 722 -32.13 7.14 -8.90
C VAL A 722 -32.55 7.53 -7.49
N GLY A 723 -31.96 8.59 -6.91
CA GLY A 723 -32.35 9.09 -5.58
C GLY A 723 -33.82 9.49 -5.54
N MET A 724 -34.28 10.25 -6.55
CA MET A 724 -35.69 10.66 -6.67
C MET A 724 -36.64 9.45 -6.72
N MET A 725 -36.28 8.37 -7.43
CA MET A 725 -37.08 7.14 -7.48
C MET A 725 -37.17 6.44 -6.11
N ILE A 726 -36.08 6.39 -5.33
CA ILE A 726 -36.07 5.72 -4.02
C ILE A 726 -36.91 6.48 -2.99
N PHE A 727 -36.78 7.80 -2.88
CA PHE A 727 -37.61 8.59 -1.97
C PHE A 727 -39.09 8.54 -2.36
N THR A 728 -39.41 8.59 -3.66
CA THR A 728 -40.80 8.42 -4.14
C THR A 728 -41.37 7.05 -3.77
N ALA A 729 -40.55 5.98 -3.80
CA ALA A 729 -40.94 4.65 -3.32
C ALA A 729 -41.33 4.68 -1.84
N MET A 730 -40.46 5.24 -1.00
CA MET A 730 -40.63 5.31 0.44
C MET A 730 -41.89 6.08 0.83
N THR A 731 -42.08 7.28 0.26
CA THR A 731 -43.28 8.10 0.51
C THR A 731 -44.55 7.38 0.06
N SER A 732 -44.52 6.67 -1.07
CA SER A 732 -45.68 5.90 -1.57
C SER A 732 -46.07 4.75 -0.64
N VAL A 733 -45.08 3.99 -0.13
CA VAL A 733 -45.29 2.89 0.83
C VAL A 733 -45.83 3.43 2.16
N VAL A 734 -45.28 4.54 2.68
CA VAL A 734 -45.76 5.17 3.92
C VAL A 734 -47.18 5.71 3.75
N TRP A 735 -47.47 6.42 2.66
CA TRP A 735 -48.79 7.00 2.41
C TRP A 735 -49.89 5.94 2.29
N TYR A 736 -49.68 4.91 1.45
CA TYR A 736 -50.65 3.83 1.30
C TYR A 736 -50.74 2.96 2.57
N GLY A 737 -49.60 2.67 3.20
CA GLY A 737 -49.54 1.89 4.44
C GLY A 737 -50.23 2.56 5.62
N ALA A 738 -50.10 3.88 5.77
CA ALA A 738 -50.81 4.64 6.79
C ALA A 738 -52.34 4.59 6.57
N GLY A 739 -52.81 4.58 5.32
CA GLY A 739 -54.22 4.32 4.98
C GLY A 739 -54.70 2.98 5.53
N LEU A 740 -53.97 1.89 5.26
CA LEU A 740 -54.30 0.55 5.78
C LEU A 740 -54.32 0.50 7.32
N VAL A 741 -53.52 1.31 8.00
CA VAL A 741 -53.50 1.41 9.47
C VAL A 741 -54.71 2.18 9.99
N LEU A 742 -55.12 3.29 9.33
CA LEU A 742 -56.31 4.05 9.68
C LEU A 742 -57.62 3.27 9.43
N GLU A 743 -57.63 2.42 8.41
CA GLU A 743 -58.75 1.52 8.08
C GLU A 743 -58.80 0.27 8.97
N GLY A 744 -57.75 0.00 9.77
CA GLY A 744 -57.64 -1.18 10.63
C GLY A 744 -57.28 -2.48 9.89
N GLU A 745 -56.95 -2.42 8.59
CA GLU A 745 -56.43 -3.57 7.83
C GLU A 745 -55.00 -3.98 8.25
N MET A 746 -54.24 -3.06 8.88
CA MET A 746 -52.84 -3.29 9.29
C MET A 746 -52.53 -2.65 10.65
N LEU A 747 -51.67 -3.29 11.46
CA LEU A 747 -51.18 -2.70 12.70
C LEU A 747 -49.98 -1.76 12.45
N PRO A 748 -49.79 -0.68 13.24
CA PRO A 748 -48.68 0.27 13.05
C PRO A 748 -47.29 -0.39 13.03
N GLY A 749 -47.03 -1.34 13.92
CA GLY A 749 -45.78 -2.09 13.98
C GLY A 749 -45.58 -3.06 12.81
N THR A 750 -46.65 -3.53 12.18
CA THR A 750 -46.57 -4.34 10.95
C THR A 750 -46.10 -3.49 9.76
N LEU A 751 -46.56 -2.23 9.67
CA LEU A 751 -46.07 -1.27 8.67
C LEU A 751 -44.59 -0.92 8.93
N MET A 752 -44.18 -0.75 10.18
CA MET A 752 -42.78 -0.49 10.54
C MET A 752 -41.88 -1.70 10.22
N SER A 753 -42.32 -2.93 10.52
CA SER A 753 -41.65 -4.16 10.07
C SER A 753 -41.41 -4.14 8.55
N PHE A 754 -42.44 -3.80 7.77
CA PHE A 754 -42.37 -3.74 6.30
C PHE A 754 -41.29 -2.76 5.82
N LEU A 755 -41.22 -1.56 6.41
CA LEU A 755 -40.21 -0.55 6.08
C LEU A 755 -38.80 -1.02 6.45
N PHE A 756 -38.61 -1.60 7.63
CA PHE A 756 -37.31 -2.12 8.08
C PHE A 756 -36.80 -3.29 7.22
N TYR A 757 -37.68 -4.22 6.81
CA TYR A 757 -37.32 -5.26 5.83
C TYR A 757 -36.93 -4.66 4.48
N THR A 758 -37.69 -3.68 3.99
CA THR A 758 -37.50 -3.07 2.67
C THR A 758 -36.17 -2.31 2.58
N PHE A 759 -35.95 -1.34 3.48
CA PHE A 759 -34.81 -0.42 3.38
C PHE A 759 -33.58 -0.93 4.14
N GLY A 760 -33.77 -1.53 5.32
CA GLY A 760 -32.69 -2.09 6.14
C GLY A 760 -32.15 -3.40 5.57
N SER A 761 -32.99 -4.46 5.56
CA SER A 761 -32.52 -5.80 5.18
C SER A 761 -32.27 -5.97 3.68
N ILE A 762 -33.22 -5.57 2.83
CA ILE A 762 -33.12 -5.77 1.37
C ILE A 762 -32.26 -4.68 0.74
N GLY A 763 -32.51 -3.39 1.03
CA GLY A 763 -31.76 -2.26 0.49
C GLY A 763 -30.24 -2.39 0.67
N GLY A 764 -29.78 -2.61 1.91
CA GLY A 764 -28.36 -2.83 2.20
C GLY A 764 -27.77 -4.09 1.53
N SER A 765 -28.59 -5.12 1.30
CA SER A 765 -28.15 -6.36 0.62
C SER A 765 -28.01 -6.18 -0.89
N VAL A 766 -28.87 -5.37 -1.54
CA VAL A 766 -28.74 -5.00 -2.96
C VAL A 766 -27.45 -4.19 -3.18
N ALA A 767 -27.12 -3.26 -2.29
CA ALA A 767 -25.85 -2.52 -2.33
C ALA A 767 -24.64 -3.47 -2.20
N GLY A 768 -24.66 -4.39 -1.23
CA GLY A 768 -23.61 -5.40 -1.05
C GLY A 768 -23.41 -6.33 -2.26
N LEU A 769 -24.48 -6.67 -2.99
CA LEU A 769 -24.36 -7.41 -4.26
C LEU A 769 -23.64 -6.60 -5.33
N SER A 770 -23.96 -5.31 -5.47
CA SER A 770 -23.29 -4.41 -6.42
C SER A 770 -21.79 -4.26 -6.14
N GLU A 771 -21.40 -4.24 -4.86
CA GLU A 771 -19.99 -4.20 -4.45
C GLU A 771 -19.27 -5.50 -4.84
N VAL A 772 -19.86 -6.66 -4.52
CA VAL A 772 -19.31 -7.99 -4.87
C VAL A 772 -19.14 -8.16 -6.38
N PHE A 773 -20.10 -7.74 -7.20
CA PHE A 773 -19.96 -7.78 -8.66
C PHE A 773 -18.81 -6.89 -9.17
N SER A 774 -18.54 -5.76 -8.51
CA SER A 774 -17.45 -4.85 -8.88
C SER A 774 -16.10 -5.48 -8.56
N LYS A 775 -15.94 -6.05 -7.35
CA LYS A 775 -14.71 -6.72 -6.90
C LYS A 775 -14.41 -8.02 -7.66
N LEU A 776 -15.42 -8.82 -7.99
CA LEU A 776 -15.22 -10.06 -8.75
C LEU A 776 -14.62 -9.81 -10.15
N ALA A 777 -14.95 -8.70 -10.80
CA ALA A 777 -14.39 -8.35 -12.10
C ALA A 777 -12.89 -8.00 -12.03
N GLU A 778 -12.47 -7.35 -10.94
CA GLU A 778 -11.07 -7.04 -10.64
C GLU A 778 -10.27 -8.33 -10.35
N THR A 779 -10.80 -9.22 -9.49
CA THR A 779 -10.09 -10.46 -9.14
C THR A 779 -9.83 -11.35 -10.34
N ILE A 780 -10.75 -11.47 -11.30
CA ILE A 780 -10.55 -12.31 -12.50
C ILE A 780 -9.29 -11.88 -13.29
N GLY A 781 -8.95 -10.59 -13.31
CA GLY A 781 -7.73 -10.09 -13.97
C GLY A 781 -6.44 -10.51 -13.24
N ALA A 782 -6.39 -10.29 -11.92
CA ALA A 782 -5.24 -10.69 -11.08
C ALA A 782 -5.03 -12.21 -11.08
N THR A 783 -6.12 -12.97 -11.08
CA THR A 783 -6.15 -14.44 -11.09
C THR A 783 -5.34 -15.05 -12.22
N VAL A 784 -5.57 -14.59 -13.45
CA VAL A 784 -5.02 -15.24 -14.65
C VAL A 784 -3.50 -15.21 -14.61
N LYS A 785 -2.91 -14.06 -14.28
CA LYS A 785 -1.45 -13.89 -14.20
C LYS A 785 -0.82 -14.69 -13.07
N VAL A 786 -1.45 -14.77 -11.89
CA VAL A 786 -0.91 -15.57 -10.78
C VAL A 786 -0.86 -17.05 -11.15
N PHE A 787 -1.91 -17.60 -11.78
CA PHE A 787 -1.88 -18.99 -12.23
C PHE A 787 -0.96 -19.21 -13.44
N GLU A 788 -0.85 -18.26 -14.36
CA GLU A 788 0.11 -18.29 -15.45
C GLU A 788 1.55 -18.48 -14.94
N TYR A 789 1.97 -17.74 -13.90
CA TYR A 789 3.29 -17.92 -13.29
C TYR A 789 3.44 -19.21 -12.47
N ILE A 790 2.36 -19.71 -11.83
CA ILE A 790 2.40 -21.01 -11.13
C ILE A 790 2.46 -22.19 -12.13
N ASP A 791 1.86 -22.04 -13.32
CA ASP A 791 1.84 -23.07 -14.37
C ASP A 791 2.99 -22.99 -15.37
N ARG A 792 3.73 -21.88 -15.39
CA ARG A 792 4.84 -21.66 -16.33
C ARG A 792 5.90 -22.74 -16.13
N ARG A 793 6.01 -23.63 -17.11
CA ARG A 793 7.13 -24.56 -17.21
C ARG A 793 8.34 -23.80 -17.77
N PRO A 794 9.53 -23.92 -17.15
CA PRO A 794 10.75 -23.35 -17.70
C PRO A 794 11.02 -23.85 -19.11
N GLN A 795 11.61 -23.00 -19.96
CA GLN A 795 11.94 -23.39 -21.34
C GLN A 795 13.21 -24.27 -21.41
N GLN A 796 14.09 -24.17 -20.41
CA GLN A 796 15.30 -24.98 -20.33
C GLN A 796 14.98 -26.37 -19.76
N ALA A 797 15.31 -27.43 -20.51
CA ALA A 797 14.97 -28.81 -20.15
C ALA A 797 15.57 -29.30 -18.82
N SER A 798 16.65 -28.67 -18.35
CA SER A 798 17.28 -28.91 -17.04
C SER A 798 16.46 -28.44 -15.84
N LEU A 799 15.53 -27.50 -16.05
CA LEU A 799 14.68 -26.91 -15.02
C LEU A 799 13.28 -27.55 -14.97
N THR A 800 12.98 -28.51 -15.86
CA THR A 800 11.70 -29.25 -15.87
C THR A 800 11.78 -30.61 -15.17
N GLU A 801 10.80 -30.90 -14.30
CA GLU A 801 10.62 -32.20 -13.58
C GLU A 801 10.57 -33.45 -14.48
N VAL A 802 10.38 -33.28 -15.80
CA VAL A 802 10.26 -34.38 -16.77
C VAL A 802 11.61 -35.00 -17.14
N ALA A 803 12.72 -34.33 -16.83
CA ALA A 803 14.05 -34.88 -17.05
C ALA A 803 14.38 -35.90 -15.95
N SER A 804 14.07 -37.17 -16.22
CA SER A 804 14.39 -38.31 -15.35
C SER A 804 15.90 -38.39 -15.06
N ASP A 805 16.27 -39.00 -13.93
CA ASP A 805 17.68 -39.28 -13.58
C ASP A 805 18.40 -40.15 -14.64
N GLU A 806 17.67 -40.79 -15.57
CA GLU A 806 18.22 -41.50 -16.73
C GLU A 806 18.89 -40.57 -17.75
N VAL A 807 18.54 -39.28 -17.78
CA VAL A 807 19.09 -38.29 -18.74
C VAL A 807 20.42 -37.71 -18.28
N TYR A 808 20.66 -37.60 -16.97
CA TYR A 808 21.79 -36.87 -16.40
C TYR A 808 22.83 -37.80 -15.76
N GLN A 809 23.89 -38.10 -16.52
CA GLN A 809 25.01 -38.89 -15.99
C GLN A 809 25.93 -38.05 -15.08
N PRO A 810 26.43 -38.63 -13.96
CA PRO A 810 27.44 -37.97 -13.13
C PRO A 810 28.69 -37.62 -13.96
N LEU A 811 29.22 -36.42 -13.72
CA LEU A 811 30.41 -35.89 -14.39
C LEU A 811 31.59 -35.89 -13.42
N VAL A 812 32.71 -36.50 -13.83
CA VAL A 812 34.01 -36.27 -13.20
C VAL A 812 34.62 -35.06 -13.90
N CYS A 813 34.57 -33.90 -13.25
CA CYS A 813 35.02 -32.64 -13.83
C CYS A 813 36.56 -32.52 -13.73
N ASN A 814 37.23 -32.60 -14.89
CA ASN A 814 38.65 -32.26 -15.04
C ASN A 814 38.80 -30.75 -15.35
N GLY A 815 37.75 -30.10 -15.84
CA GLY A 815 37.72 -28.65 -16.05
C GLY A 815 38.17 -28.20 -17.45
N SER A 816 38.13 -29.06 -18.47
CA SER A 816 38.28 -28.63 -19.86
C SER A 816 36.98 -28.03 -20.37
N LEU A 817 37.04 -26.81 -20.95
CA LEU A 817 35.88 -26.16 -21.56
C LEU A 817 36.11 -25.96 -23.05
N SER A 818 35.12 -26.25 -23.88
CA SER A 818 35.17 -25.97 -25.32
C SER A 818 33.90 -25.29 -25.82
N PHE A 819 34.11 -24.32 -26.72
CA PHE A 819 33.09 -23.68 -27.55
C PHE A 819 33.34 -24.18 -28.98
N THR A 820 32.30 -24.71 -29.63
CA THR A 820 32.35 -25.19 -31.02
C THR A 820 31.22 -24.52 -31.81
N GLU A 821 31.59 -23.62 -32.73
CA GLU A 821 30.70 -22.88 -33.62
C GLU A 821 29.49 -22.26 -32.90
N VAL A 822 29.73 -21.61 -31.75
CA VAL A 822 28.65 -21.10 -30.90
C VAL A 822 28.08 -19.80 -31.44
N TRP A 823 26.77 -19.80 -31.67
CA TRP A 823 25.97 -18.62 -32.03
C TRP A 823 24.98 -18.31 -30.90
N PHE A 824 24.90 -17.04 -30.50
CA PHE A 824 24.00 -16.62 -29.43
C PHE A 824 23.48 -15.19 -29.61
N ALA A 825 22.18 -15.02 -29.39
CA ALA A 825 21.44 -13.78 -29.25
C ALA A 825 20.59 -13.86 -27.97
N TYR A 826 20.54 -12.79 -27.17
CA TYR A 826 19.69 -12.74 -25.98
C TYR A 826 18.20 -12.79 -26.39
N PRO A 827 17.31 -13.51 -25.68
CA PRO A 827 15.90 -13.65 -26.09
C PRO A 827 15.17 -12.32 -26.32
N ALA A 828 15.40 -11.34 -25.44
CA ALA A 828 14.87 -9.98 -25.56
C ALA A 828 15.36 -9.18 -26.79
N ARG A 829 16.36 -9.68 -27.53
CA ARG A 829 16.95 -9.14 -28.78
C ARG A 829 17.43 -10.27 -29.70
N SER A 830 16.52 -11.21 -30.00
CA SER A 830 16.81 -12.40 -30.80
C SER A 830 17.27 -12.14 -32.24
N ASP A 831 17.12 -10.90 -32.73
CA ASP A 831 17.57 -10.40 -34.03
C ASP A 831 19.09 -10.13 -34.09
N LEU A 832 19.77 -9.96 -32.94
CA LEU A 832 21.19 -9.60 -32.88
C LEU A 832 22.05 -10.70 -32.25
N HIS A 833 22.74 -11.46 -33.10
CA HIS A 833 23.78 -12.40 -32.65
C HIS A 833 25.01 -11.67 -32.09
N VAL A 834 25.20 -11.79 -30.77
CA VAL A 834 26.36 -11.31 -30.01
C VAL A 834 27.57 -12.22 -30.24
N LEU A 835 27.36 -13.55 -30.29
CA LEU A 835 28.37 -14.54 -30.66
C LEU A 835 28.03 -15.12 -32.04
N LYS A 836 29.04 -15.25 -32.91
CA LYS A 836 28.87 -15.50 -34.36
C LYS A 836 29.75 -16.63 -34.90
N GLY A 837 29.60 -17.82 -34.31
CA GLY A 837 30.45 -18.98 -34.61
C GLY A 837 31.75 -18.90 -33.82
N ILE A 838 31.67 -18.63 -32.52
CA ILE A 838 32.86 -18.56 -31.68
C ILE A 838 33.33 -19.99 -31.33
N THR A 839 34.62 -20.25 -31.58
CA THR A 839 35.24 -21.56 -31.41
C THR A 839 36.58 -21.39 -30.68
N PHE A 840 36.71 -22.01 -29.50
CA PHE A 840 37.95 -22.09 -28.73
C PHE A 840 37.88 -23.20 -27.68
N THR A 841 39.04 -23.66 -27.20
CA THR A 841 39.16 -24.68 -26.16
C THR A 841 40.11 -24.20 -25.07
N ILE A 842 39.74 -24.47 -23.82
CA ILE A 842 40.46 -24.17 -22.59
C ILE A 842 40.87 -25.50 -21.96
N GLN A 843 42.16 -25.63 -21.63
CA GLN A 843 42.71 -26.84 -21.03
C GLN A 843 42.54 -26.85 -19.50
N PRO A 844 42.47 -28.04 -18.87
CA PRO A 844 42.45 -28.17 -17.42
C PRO A 844 43.58 -27.38 -16.73
N GLY A 845 43.23 -26.56 -15.73
CA GLY A 845 44.19 -25.76 -14.96
C GLY A 845 44.76 -24.53 -15.69
N GLN A 846 44.32 -24.26 -16.92
CA GLN A 846 44.79 -23.12 -17.70
C GLN A 846 44.08 -21.81 -17.28
N THR A 847 44.84 -20.72 -17.20
CA THR A 847 44.31 -19.36 -17.04
C THR A 847 44.17 -18.68 -18.39
N VAL A 848 42.94 -18.34 -18.77
CA VAL A 848 42.58 -17.74 -20.06
C VAL A 848 41.99 -16.36 -19.88
N ALA A 849 42.62 -15.35 -20.49
CA ALA A 849 42.10 -13.99 -20.53
C ALA A 849 41.23 -13.76 -21.76
N LEU A 850 39.97 -13.41 -21.57
CA LEU A 850 39.09 -12.91 -22.62
C LEU A 850 39.27 -11.40 -22.74
N VAL A 851 39.78 -10.95 -23.88
CA VAL A 851 40.12 -9.54 -24.16
C VAL A 851 39.40 -9.10 -25.43
N GLY A 852 39.02 -7.83 -25.51
CA GLY A 852 38.29 -7.29 -26.65
C GLY A 852 37.49 -6.05 -26.28
N HIS A 853 36.99 -5.36 -27.30
CA HIS A 853 36.17 -4.15 -27.14
C HIS A 853 34.91 -4.40 -26.28
N SER A 854 34.31 -3.33 -25.75
CA SER A 854 33.01 -3.45 -25.09
C SER A 854 31.95 -3.93 -26.08
N GLY A 855 31.06 -4.82 -25.66
CA GLY A 855 30.07 -5.46 -26.53
C GLY A 855 30.56 -6.66 -27.37
N ALA A 856 31.86 -7.02 -27.32
CA ALA A 856 32.40 -8.15 -28.09
C ALA A 856 31.91 -9.56 -27.66
N GLY A 857 31.14 -9.68 -26.57
CA GLY A 857 30.57 -10.94 -26.08
C GLY A 857 31.30 -11.61 -24.91
N LYS A 858 32.27 -10.93 -24.27
CA LYS A 858 33.12 -11.49 -23.18
C LYS A 858 32.29 -12.08 -22.01
N SER A 859 31.49 -11.26 -21.34
CA SER A 859 30.62 -11.70 -20.22
C SER A 859 29.42 -12.56 -20.70
N THR A 860 29.11 -12.55 -22.00
CA THR A 860 28.16 -13.49 -22.61
C THR A 860 28.72 -14.92 -22.61
N CYS A 861 30.02 -15.11 -22.84
CA CYS A 861 30.66 -16.42 -22.66
C CYS A 861 30.53 -16.93 -21.20
N ILE A 862 30.74 -16.07 -20.20
CA ILE A 862 30.50 -16.40 -18.77
C ILE A 862 29.05 -16.81 -18.53
N SER A 863 28.09 -16.03 -19.05
CA SER A 863 26.65 -16.28 -18.89
C SER A 863 26.21 -17.64 -19.48
N LEU A 864 26.83 -18.05 -20.59
CA LEU A 864 26.58 -19.34 -21.25
C LEU A 864 27.27 -20.51 -20.53
N ILE A 865 28.45 -20.32 -19.92
CA ILE A 865 29.11 -21.36 -19.10
C ILE A 865 28.31 -21.65 -17.82
N LEU A 866 27.72 -20.62 -17.21
CA LEU A 866 26.78 -20.76 -16.08
C LEU A 866 25.39 -21.28 -16.51
N ARG A 867 25.18 -21.39 -17.83
CA ARG A 867 23.92 -21.77 -18.49
C ARG A 867 22.72 -20.96 -17.98
N PHE A 868 22.90 -19.65 -17.83
CA PHE A 868 21.78 -18.71 -17.67
C PHE A 868 20.96 -18.60 -18.97
N TYR A 869 21.60 -18.95 -20.08
CA TYR A 869 21.01 -19.09 -21.41
C TYR A 869 21.58 -20.34 -22.08
N ASP A 870 20.83 -20.94 -23.00
CA ASP A 870 21.35 -21.94 -23.94
C ASP A 870 21.70 -21.25 -25.30
N PRO A 871 22.72 -21.71 -26.04
CA PRO A 871 23.09 -21.14 -27.33
C PRO A 871 22.02 -21.40 -28.42
N ASN A 872 21.91 -20.53 -29.41
CA ASN A 872 20.98 -20.74 -30.54
C ASN A 872 21.45 -21.88 -31.47
N SER A 873 22.77 -21.99 -31.66
CA SER A 873 23.41 -23.09 -32.36
C SER A 873 24.88 -23.21 -31.93
N GLY A 874 25.51 -24.32 -32.32
CA GLY A 874 26.83 -24.72 -31.80
C GLY A 874 26.72 -25.48 -30.47
N ILE A 875 27.88 -25.86 -29.92
CA ILE A 875 27.97 -26.67 -28.71
C ILE A 875 28.98 -26.03 -27.76
N ILE A 876 28.55 -25.83 -26.51
CA ILE A 876 29.46 -25.60 -25.38
C ILE A 876 29.56 -26.92 -24.62
N ALA A 877 30.77 -27.39 -24.37
CA ALA A 877 31.00 -28.65 -23.67
C ALA A 877 32.00 -28.51 -22.52
N LEU A 878 31.70 -29.21 -21.43
CA LEU A 878 32.56 -29.40 -20.27
C LEU A 878 33.07 -30.84 -20.28
N ASP A 879 34.39 -31.01 -20.33
CA ASP A 879 35.09 -32.29 -20.45
C ASP A 879 34.52 -33.17 -21.59
N GLY A 880 34.20 -32.53 -22.72
CA GLY A 880 33.62 -33.16 -23.91
C GLY A 880 32.12 -33.45 -23.85
N ARG A 881 31.43 -33.20 -22.72
CA ARG A 881 29.96 -33.33 -22.61
C ARG A 881 29.27 -31.99 -22.80
N SER A 882 28.25 -31.95 -23.67
CA SER A 882 27.46 -30.73 -23.91
C SER A 882 26.78 -30.23 -22.63
N LEU A 883 26.89 -28.94 -22.33
CA LEU A 883 26.21 -28.32 -21.17
C LEU A 883 24.70 -28.55 -21.20
N ALA A 884 24.10 -28.63 -22.40
CA ALA A 884 22.68 -28.90 -22.57
C ALA A 884 22.24 -30.25 -21.96
N THR A 885 23.17 -31.20 -21.84
CA THR A 885 22.97 -32.56 -21.33
C THR A 885 23.40 -32.75 -19.87
N LEU A 886 23.73 -31.66 -19.16
CA LEU A 886 24.05 -31.68 -17.74
C LEU A 886 22.89 -31.12 -16.91
N LYS A 887 22.75 -31.60 -15.67
CA LYS A 887 21.85 -30.98 -14.68
C LYS A 887 22.51 -29.71 -14.15
N ASP A 888 21.75 -28.63 -14.01
CA ASP A 888 22.32 -27.32 -13.67
C ASP A 888 22.97 -27.30 -12.28
N ASP A 889 22.45 -28.06 -11.31
CA ASP A 889 23.11 -28.27 -10.01
C ASP A 889 24.51 -28.91 -10.17
N CYS A 890 24.66 -29.87 -11.08
CA CYS A 890 25.92 -30.58 -11.31
C CYS A 890 26.94 -29.67 -12.01
N LEU A 891 26.49 -28.85 -12.95
CA LEU A 891 27.31 -27.83 -13.61
C LEU A 891 27.75 -26.75 -12.61
N ARG A 892 26.80 -26.12 -11.92
CA ARG A 892 27.05 -24.96 -11.04
C ARG A 892 27.79 -25.32 -9.74
N ARG A 893 27.80 -26.59 -9.31
CA ARG A 893 28.71 -27.07 -8.24
C ARG A 893 30.19 -27.11 -8.66
N ASN A 894 30.48 -27.19 -9.97
CA ASN A 894 31.86 -27.26 -10.47
C ASN A 894 32.40 -25.90 -10.96
N VAL A 895 31.55 -24.88 -11.04
CA VAL A 895 31.83 -23.56 -11.62
C VAL A 895 31.46 -22.47 -10.61
N SER A 896 32.38 -21.55 -10.28
CA SER A 896 32.04 -20.38 -9.46
C SER A 896 32.33 -19.07 -10.19
N LEU A 897 31.46 -18.08 -9.98
CA LEU A 897 31.59 -16.72 -10.49
C LEU A 897 32.00 -15.76 -9.38
N VAL A 898 33.06 -15.00 -9.61
CA VAL A 898 33.37 -13.76 -8.89
C VAL A 898 33.07 -12.61 -9.84
N ALA A 899 31.93 -11.95 -9.61
CA ALA A 899 31.44 -10.85 -10.44
C ALA A 899 32.12 -9.51 -10.08
N GLN A 900 31.98 -8.54 -10.99
CA GLN A 900 32.47 -7.17 -10.85
C GLN A 900 31.86 -6.45 -9.64
N GLU A 901 30.55 -6.59 -9.46
CA GLU A 901 29.81 -6.09 -8.29
C GLU A 901 29.32 -7.28 -7.44
N PRO A 902 29.97 -7.60 -6.31
CA PRO A 902 29.65 -8.77 -5.50
C PRO A 902 28.36 -8.54 -4.70
N VAL A 903 27.34 -9.36 -4.96
CA VAL A 903 26.08 -9.33 -4.22
C VAL A 903 26.15 -10.26 -3.00
N LEU A 904 25.91 -9.69 -1.82
CA LEU A 904 25.75 -10.41 -0.56
C LEU A 904 24.27 -10.40 -0.13
N PHE A 905 23.81 -11.51 0.45
CA PHE A 905 22.48 -11.62 1.03
C PHE A 905 22.46 -10.98 2.43
N SER A 906 21.30 -10.50 2.87
CA SER A 906 21.14 -9.84 4.18
C SER A 906 21.07 -10.83 5.35
N THR A 907 22.09 -11.70 5.44
CA THR A 907 22.30 -12.72 6.47
C THR A 907 23.67 -12.49 7.13
N SER A 908 24.16 -13.44 7.94
CA SER A 908 25.50 -13.33 8.54
C SER A 908 26.61 -13.45 7.49
N ILE A 909 27.84 -13.05 7.84
CA ILE A 909 29.03 -13.32 7.00
C ILE A 909 29.23 -14.83 6.84
N MET A 910 29.04 -15.62 7.90
CA MET A 910 29.06 -17.09 7.88
C MET A 910 28.13 -17.65 6.79
N ASP A 911 26.84 -17.27 6.81
CA ASP A 911 25.84 -17.76 5.86
C ASP A 911 26.16 -17.31 4.43
N ASN A 912 26.70 -16.09 4.26
CA ASN A 912 27.13 -15.57 2.96
C ASN A 912 28.29 -16.36 2.36
N ILE A 913 29.20 -16.92 3.17
CA ILE A 913 30.27 -17.79 2.68
C ILE A 913 29.72 -19.20 2.41
N LYS A 914 28.95 -19.76 3.36
CA LYS A 914 28.30 -21.07 3.23
C LYS A 914 27.39 -21.20 2.00
N TYR A 915 26.80 -20.11 1.52
CA TYR A 915 25.94 -20.09 0.32
C TYR A 915 26.61 -20.66 -0.94
N GLY A 916 27.95 -20.69 -1.02
CA GLY A 916 28.67 -21.29 -2.14
C GLY A 916 28.95 -22.79 -1.99
N ALA A 917 28.84 -23.34 -0.79
CA ALA A 917 29.35 -24.66 -0.44
C ALA A 917 28.28 -25.78 -0.51
N ALA A 918 28.70 -27.01 -0.25
CA ALA A 918 27.78 -28.11 0.04
C ALA A 918 27.12 -27.93 1.41
N ASP A 919 25.95 -28.55 1.60
CA ASP A 919 25.10 -28.41 2.80
C ASP A 919 25.81 -28.85 4.12
N ASP A 920 26.89 -29.63 4.01
CA ASP A 920 27.66 -30.24 5.10
C ASP A 920 28.97 -29.51 5.46
N ILE A 921 29.27 -28.34 4.85
CA ILE A 921 30.51 -27.60 5.14
C ILE A 921 30.67 -27.26 6.64
N THR A 922 31.82 -27.63 7.20
CA THR A 922 32.15 -27.37 8.60
C THR A 922 32.52 -25.91 8.86
N LEU A 923 32.47 -25.48 10.13
CA LEU A 923 32.91 -24.13 10.50
C LEU A 923 34.41 -23.93 10.22
N ASP A 924 35.23 -24.96 10.45
CA ASP A 924 36.67 -24.91 10.22
C ASP A 924 37.02 -24.72 8.73
N GLU A 925 36.25 -25.31 7.81
CA GLU A 925 36.40 -25.12 6.36
C GLU A 925 35.95 -23.72 5.90
N VAL A 926 34.91 -23.16 6.52
CA VAL A 926 34.52 -21.75 6.30
C VAL A 926 35.60 -20.81 6.83
N GLU A 927 36.20 -21.08 7.99
CA GLU A 927 37.33 -20.31 8.49
C GLU A 927 38.55 -20.40 7.59
N ALA A 928 38.91 -21.61 7.11
CA ALA A 928 40.01 -21.80 6.17
C ALA A 928 39.79 -21.01 4.87
N SER A 929 38.59 -21.08 4.31
CA SER A 929 38.20 -20.31 3.12
C SER A 929 38.30 -18.79 3.34
N ALA A 930 37.92 -18.32 4.54
CA ALA A 930 38.01 -16.90 4.90
C ALA A 930 39.46 -16.44 5.19
N ARG A 931 40.35 -17.32 5.64
CA ARG A 931 41.78 -17.02 5.82
C ARG A 931 42.48 -16.89 4.46
N ALA A 932 42.24 -17.83 3.54
CA ALA A 932 42.75 -17.78 2.17
C ALA A 932 42.21 -16.56 1.38
N ALA A 933 40.96 -16.17 1.59
CA ALA A 933 40.40 -14.95 1.00
C ALA A 933 40.86 -13.64 1.67
N HIS A 934 41.80 -13.71 2.63
CA HIS A 934 42.26 -12.60 3.46
C HIS A 934 41.12 -11.79 4.12
N CYS A 935 40.01 -12.43 4.50
CA CYS A 935 38.90 -11.80 5.21
C CYS A 935 38.78 -12.15 6.69
N HIS A 936 39.36 -13.26 7.15
CA HIS A 936 39.30 -13.70 8.55
C HIS A 936 39.62 -12.58 9.55
N ASP A 937 40.74 -11.85 9.37
CA ASP A 937 41.20 -10.87 10.35
C ASP A 937 40.23 -9.69 10.52
N PHE A 938 39.62 -9.21 9.43
CA PHE A 938 38.61 -8.14 9.54
C PHE A 938 37.27 -8.70 10.05
N ILE A 939 36.91 -9.93 9.70
CA ILE A 939 35.70 -10.59 10.23
C ILE A 939 35.82 -10.70 11.76
N MET A 940 36.95 -11.18 12.28
CA MET A 940 37.21 -11.28 13.71
C MET A 940 37.40 -9.93 14.41
N SER A 941 37.62 -8.84 13.67
CA SER A 941 37.60 -7.48 14.23
C SER A 941 36.19 -6.96 14.51
N PHE A 942 35.15 -7.58 13.94
CA PHE A 942 33.76 -7.21 14.23
C PHE A 942 33.29 -7.81 15.58
N PRO A 943 32.42 -7.11 16.34
CA PRO A 943 31.98 -7.57 17.66
C PRO A 943 31.32 -8.96 17.70
N GLU A 944 30.68 -9.38 16.60
CA GLU A 944 30.00 -10.68 16.48
C GLU A 944 30.79 -11.67 15.59
N GLY A 945 32.00 -11.31 15.16
CA GLY A 945 32.83 -12.13 14.27
C GLY A 945 32.09 -12.51 12.99
N TYR A 946 32.08 -13.80 12.66
CA TYR A 946 31.36 -14.35 11.53
C TYR A 946 29.83 -14.24 11.60
N ASN A 947 29.24 -14.04 12.78
CA ASN A 947 27.78 -13.91 12.93
C ASN A 947 27.26 -12.52 12.53
N THR A 948 28.17 -11.54 12.38
CA THR A 948 27.86 -10.17 11.95
C THR A 948 26.96 -10.16 10.70
N LEU A 949 25.81 -9.49 10.79
CA LEU A 949 24.84 -9.36 9.70
C LEU A 949 25.29 -8.29 8.69
N VAL A 950 25.44 -8.63 7.41
CA VAL A 950 26.02 -7.71 6.41
C VAL A 950 25.05 -6.63 5.88
N GLY A 951 23.76 -6.77 6.17
CA GLY A 951 22.69 -5.89 5.68
C GLY A 951 22.31 -6.10 4.21
N GLU A 952 21.33 -5.33 3.71
CA GLU A 952 20.87 -5.42 2.32
C GLU A 952 22.03 -5.20 1.34
N ARG A 953 22.24 -6.13 0.40
CA ARG A 953 23.36 -6.12 -0.56
C ARG A 953 24.75 -5.92 0.09
N GLY A 954 24.89 -6.33 1.34
CA GLY A 954 26.13 -6.21 2.12
C GLY A 954 26.54 -4.78 2.48
N VAL A 955 25.63 -3.80 2.49
CA VAL A 955 25.94 -2.35 2.69
C VAL A 955 26.82 -2.03 3.91
N GLN A 956 26.88 -2.90 4.92
CA GLN A 956 27.77 -2.72 6.09
C GLN A 956 29.26 -3.03 5.82
N LEU A 957 29.59 -3.55 4.63
CA LEU A 957 30.96 -3.88 4.19
C LEU A 957 31.42 -2.94 3.07
N SER A 958 32.70 -2.55 3.08
CA SER A 958 33.33 -1.80 1.99
C SER A 958 33.41 -2.65 0.71
N GLY A 959 33.61 -2.02 -0.46
CA GLY A 959 33.72 -2.73 -1.75
C GLY A 959 34.76 -3.88 -1.70
N GLY A 960 35.96 -3.60 -1.20
CA GLY A 960 37.03 -4.60 -1.03
C GLY A 960 36.75 -5.66 0.05
N GLN A 961 35.91 -5.37 1.04
CA GLN A 961 35.43 -6.39 1.98
C GLN A 961 34.37 -7.29 1.34
N LYS A 962 33.42 -6.73 0.58
CA LYS A 962 32.43 -7.51 -0.18
C LYS A 962 33.11 -8.44 -1.19
N GLN A 963 34.13 -7.94 -1.91
CA GLN A 963 34.88 -8.74 -2.89
C GLN A 963 35.55 -9.93 -2.21
N ARG A 964 36.22 -9.72 -1.07
CA ARG A 964 36.86 -10.81 -0.31
C ARG A 964 35.85 -11.81 0.28
N VAL A 965 34.66 -11.38 0.71
CA VAL A 965 33.60 -12.32 1.14
C VAL A 965 33.04 -13.12 -0.06
N ALA A 966 32.93 -12.52 -1.25
CA ALA A 966 32.55 -13.25 -2.47
C ALA A 966 33.64 -14.23 -2.94
N ILE A 967 34.92 -13.87 -2.77
CA ILE A 967 36.06 -14.78 -3.00
C ILE A 967 36.05 -15.93 -1.98
N ALA A 968 35.80 -15.66 -0.69
CA ALA A 968 35.64 -16.69 0.33
C ALA A 968 34.48 -17.66 0.01
N ARG A 969 33.35 -17.14 -0.50
CA ARG A 969 32.23 -17.96 -1.01
C ARG A 969 32.67 -18.87 -2.16
N ALA A 970 33.46 -18.36 -3.11
CA ALA A 970 34.01 -19.15 -4.22
C ALA A 970 35.08 -20.15 -3.75
N MET A 971 35.87 -19.85 -2.72
CA MET A 971 36.80 -20.79 -2.10
C MET A 971 36.05 -21.93 -1.39
N ALA A 972 35.01 -21.61 -0.62
CA ALA A 972 34.16 -22.58 0.07
C ALA A 972 33.38 -23.51 -0.89
N ALA A 973 33.07 -23.03 -2.09
CA ALA A 973 32.52 -23.86 -3.17
C ALA A 973 33.51 -24.88 -3.76
N SER A 974 34.82 -24.64 -3.59
CA SER A 974 35.94 -25.43 -4.15
C SER A 974 35.75 -25.87 -5.62
N PRO A 975 35.47 -24.92 -6.54
CA PRO A 975 35.16 -25.23 -7.93
C PRO A 975 36.36 -25.78 -8.70
N LYS A 976 36.10 -26.44 -9.82
CA LYS A 976 37.11 -26.81 -10.83
C LYS A 976 37.35 -25.72 -11.86
N ILE A 977 36.31 -24.91 -12.12
CA ILE A 977 36.33 -23.78 -13.05
C ILE A 977 36.01 -22.49 -12.29
N LEU A 978 36.87 -21.50 -12.45
CA LEU A 978 36.71 -20.16 -11.88
C LEU A 978 36.41 -19.15 -12.98
N LEU A 979 35.34 -18.38 -12.82
CA LEU A 979 34.97 -17.28 -13.72
C LEU A 979 35.18 -15.96 -12.98
N LEU A 980 36.06 -15.10 -13.49
CA LEU A 980 36.37 -13.79 -12.93
C LEU A 980 35.92 -12.72 -13.93
N ASP A 981 34.86 -11.98 -13.62
CA ASP A 981 34.33 -10.91 -14.47
C ASP A 981 34.72 -9.55 -13.85
N GLU A 982 35.80 -8.92 -14.35
CA GLU A 982 36.30 -7.61 -13.91
C GLU A 982 36.48 -7.40 -12.38
N ALA A 983 36.78 -8.48 -11.64
CA ALA A 983 36.77 -8.57 -10.17
C ALA A 983 37.68 -7.60 -9.37
N THR A 984 38.53 -6.81 -10.03
CA THR A 984 39.41 -5.79 -9.42
C THR A 984 39.17 -4.36 -9.92
N SER A 985 38.19 -4.17 -10.82
CA SER A 985 37.97 -2.89 -11.51
C SER A 985 37.56 -1.73 -10.58
N ALA A 986 36.77 -2.01 -9.54
CA ALA A 986 36.12 -1.01 -8.68
C ALA A 986 36.79 -0.82 -7.29
N LEU A 987 38.07 -1.15 -7.15
CA LEU A 987 38.78 -1.14 -5.86
C LEU A 987 39.86 -0.05 -5.75
N ASP A 988 40.06 0.45 -4.53
CA ASP A 988 41.19 1.28 -4.15
C ASP A 988 42.49 0.45 -4.04
N ALA A 989 43.64 1.08 -4.29
CA ALA A 989 44.91 0.38 -4.51
C ALA A 989 45.39 -0.51 -3.35
N GLU A 990 45.05 -0.20 -2.09
CA GLU A 990 45.43 -1.04 -0.94
C GLU A 990 44.54 -2.30 -0.85
N ASN A 991 43.23 -2.16 -1.08
CA ASN A 991 42.32 -3.31 -1.15
C ASN A 991 42.51 -4.14 -2.42
N GLU A 992 42.84 -3.51 -3.55
CA GLU A 992 43.12 -4.20 -4.83
C GLU A 992 44.22 -5.23 -4.66
N ARG A 993 45.33 -4.88 -3.99
CA ARG A 993 46.43 -5.82 -3.76
C ARG A 993 45.99 -7.07 -3.00
N LYS A 994 45.27 -6.89 -1.88
CA LYS A 994 44.79 -8.02 -1.03
C LYS A 994 43.76 -8.87 -1.76
N VAL A 995 42.95 -8.27 -2.62
CA VAL A 995 42.01 -8.99 -3.49
C VAL A 995 42.76 -9.76 -4.59
N GLN A 996 43.78 -9.18 -5.22
CA GLN A 996 44.57 -9.85 -6.24
C GLN A 996 45.37 -11.02 -5.65
N GLU A 997 45.96 -10.88 -4.46
CA GLU A 997 46.64 -11.97 -3.74
C GLU A 997 45.67 -13.16 -3.49
N ALA A 998 44.45 -12.89 -3.03
CA ALA A 998 43.42 -13.92 -2.85
C ALA A 998 42.90 -14.53 -4.17
N LEU A 999 42.83 -13.76 -5.25
CA LEU A 999 42.46 -14.25 -6.59
C LEU A 999 43.58 -15.10 -7.22
N ASP A 1000 44.84 -14.72 -7.04
CA ASP A 1000 46.00 -15.49 -7.50
C ASP A 1000 46.04 -16.86 -6.77
N GLU A 1001 45.82 -16.88 -5.45
CA GLU A 1001 45.71 -18.13 -4.68
C GLU A 1001 44.54 -19.01 -5.15
N LEU A 1002 43.35 -18.43 -5.34
CA LEU A 1002 42.17 -19.16 -5.84
C LEU A 1002 42.37 -19.72 -7.26
N SER A 1003 43.10 -19.01 -8.13
CA SER A 1003 43.31 -19.41 -9.54
C SER A 1003 44.37 -20.50 -9.70
N SER A 1004 45.36 -20.57 -8.80
CA SER A 1004 46.60 -21.39 -8.88
C SER A 1004 46.44 -22.89 -9.19
N SER A 1005 45.25 -23.46 -9.03
CA SER A 1005 44.96 -24.89 -9.16
C SER A 1005 43.67 -25.19 -9.93
N ARG A 1006 43.12 -24.20 -10.65
CA ARG A 1006 41.78 -24.24 -11.26
C ARG A 1006 41.82 -23.73 -12.69
N THR A 1007 40.99 -24.29 -13.56
CA THR A 1007 40.77 -23.70 -14.89
C THR A 1007 40.13 -22.33 -14.69
N THR A 1008 40.80 -21.26 -15.10
CA THR A 1008 40.39 -19.89 -14.75
C THR A 1008 40.13 -19.07 -15.99
N ILE A 1009 38.95 -18.46 -16.07
CA ILE A 1009 38.55 -17.58 -17.18
C ILE A 1009 38.41 -16.18 -16.63
N VAL A 1010 39.18 -15.24 -17.17
CA VAL A 1010 39.21 -13.85 -16.70
C VAL A 1010 38.77 -12.92 -17.81
N VAL A 1011 37.70 -12.16 -17.58
CA VAL A 1011 37.38 -10.99 -18.41
C VAL A 1011 38.20 -9.83 -17.87
N ALA A 1012 39.23 -9.44 -18.63
CA ALA A 1012 40.27 -8.54 -18.15
C ALA A 1012 40.34 -7.26 -18.99
N HIS A 1013 40.23 -6.13 -18.30
CA HIS A 1013 40.45 -4.79 -18.85
C HIS A 1013 41.79 -4.15 -18.41
N ARG A 1014 42.45 -4.71 -17.37
CA ARG A 1014 43.77 -4.28 -16.87
C ARG A 1014 44.89 -5.14 -17.45
N LEU A 1015 45.94 -4.49 -17.97
CA LEU A 1015 47.06 -5.15 -18.66
C LEU A 1015 47.82 -6.14 -17.77
N SER A 1016 47.99 -5.81 -16.48
CA SER A 1016 48.65 -6.66 -15.47
C SER A 1016 48.00 -8.03 -15.31
N THR A 1017 46.67 -8.11 -15.40
CA THR A 1017 45.91 -9.36 -15.34
C THR A 1017 46.06 -10.17 -16.63
N VAL A 1018 46.07 -9.50 -17.80
CA VAL A 1018 46.24 -10.16 -19.10
C VAL A 1018 47.66 -10.71 -19.29
N GLN A 1019 48.68 -10.01 -18.79
CA GLN A 1019 50.08 -10.42 -18.85
C GLN A 1019 50.38 -11.74 -18.13
N ARG A 1020 49.57 -12.08 -17.11
CA ARG A 1020 49.72 -13.29 -16.30
C ARG A 1020 48.96 -14.50 -16.84
N ALA A 1021 48.12 -14.34 -17.86
CA ALA A 1021 47.34 -15.43 -18.42
C ALA A 1021 48.18 -16.33 -19.35
N ASP A 1022 47.98 -17.64 -19.27
CA ASP A 1022 48.64 -18.62 -20.13
C ASP A 1022 48.28 -18.42 -21.60
N VAL A 1023 47.00 -18.09 -21.85
CA VAL A 1023 46.48 -17.77 -23.18
C VAL A 1023 45.57 -16.56 -23.10
N VAL A 1024 45.73 -15.65 -24.05
CA VAL A 1024 44.84 -14.54 -24.33
C VAL A 1024 44.00 -14.91 -25.55
N ILE A 1025 42.69 -14.72 -25.45
CA ILE A 1025 41.73 -14.83 -26.56
C ILE A 1025 41.21 -13.43 -26.84
N TYR A 1026 41.59 -12.87 -28.00
CA TYR A 1026 41.09 -11.59 -28.47
C TYR A 1026 39.79 -11.81 -29.27
N ILE A 1027 38.67 -11.34 -28.71
CA ILE A 1027 37.34 -11.46 -29.28
C ILE A 1027 36.94 -10.15 -29.96
N GLU A 1028 36.49 -10.25 -31.20
CA GLU A 1028 36.05 -9.13 -32.02
C GLU A 1028 34.84 -9.54 -32.87
N ASP A 1029 33.83 -8.67 -32.97
CA ASP A 1029 32.57 -8.91 -33.67
C ASP A 1029 31.84 -10.23 -33.35
N GLY A 1030 32.09 -10.81 -32.17
CA GLY A 1030 31.52 -12.08 -31.73
C GLY A 1030 32.29 -13.34 -32.18
N ARG A 1031 33.55 -13.18 -32.61
CA ARG A 1031 34.46 -14.26 -33.07
C ARG A 1031 35.82 -14.15 -32.39
N VAL A 1032 36.56 -15.26 -32.33
CA VAL A 1032 37.99 -15.23 -31.98
C VAL A 1032 38.75 -14.67 -33.18
N ALA A 1033 39.44 -13.55 -32.99
CA ALA A 1033 40.26 -12.92 -34.02
C ALA A 1033 41.75 -13.27 -33.86
N GLU A 1034 42.25 -13.32 -32.62
CA GLU A 1034 43.63 -13.71 -32.29
C GLU A 1034 43.65 -14.56 -31.01
N GLN A 1035 44.56 -15.54 -30.93
CA GLN A 1035 44.75 -16.39 -29.76
C GLN A 1035 46.24 -16.75 -29.59
N GLY A 1036 46.78 -16.60 -28.39
CA GLY A 1036 48.18 -16.90 -28.08
C GLY A 1036 48.61 -16.36 -26.71
N THR A 1037 49.89 -16.48 -26.37
CA THR A 1037 50.44 -15.84 -25.15
C THR A 1037 50.57 -14.33 -25.35
N HIS A 1038 50.64 -13.55 -24.26
CA HIS A 1038 50.85 -12.10 -24.32
C HIS A 1038 52.03 -11.70 -25.23
N HIS A 1039 53.16 -12.39 -25.12
CA HIS A 1039 54.35 -12.12 -25.94
C HIS A 1039 54.17 -12.53 -27.40
N GLN A 1040 53.48 -13.64 -27.69
CA GLN A 1040 53.19 -14.05 -29.06
C GLN A 1040 52.31 -13.02 -29.77
N LEU A 1041 51.23 -12.58 -29.12
CA LEU A 1041 50.30 -11.61 -29.70
C LEU A 1041 50.90 -10.21 -29.84
N LEU A 1042 51.82 -9.80 -28.96
CA LEU A 1042 52.58 -8.55 -29.11
C LEU A 1042 53.60 -8.60 -30.26
N ALA A 1043 54.10 -9.78 -30.62
CA ALA A 1043 55.09 -9.97 -31.68
C ALA A 1043 54.47 -10.04 -33.09
N ILE A 1044 53.14 -10.12 -33.20
CA ILE A 1044 52.43 -10.04 -34.49
C ILE A 1044 52.56 -8.61 -35.01
N GLU A 1045 53.26 -8.46 -36.15
CA GLU A 1045 53.33 -7.20 -36.87
C GLU A 1045 51.92 -6.79 -37.33
N ASP A 1046 51.51 -5.57 -36.99
CA ASP A 1046 50.14 -5.04 -37.10
C ASP A 1046 49.01 -5.87 -36.43
N GLY A 1047 49.33 -6.71 -35.45
CA GLY A 1047 48.36 -7.50 -34.67
C GLY A 1047 47.33 -6.65 -33.92
N ARG A 1048 46.07 -7.10 -33.89
CA ARG A 1048 44.93 -6.39 -33.27
C ARG A 1048 45.08 -6.28 -31.76
N TYR A 1049 45.51 -7.36 -31.10
CA TYR A 1049 45.84 -7.33 -29.67
C TYR A 1049 46.98 -6.36 -29.37
N ALA A 1050 48.06 -6.38 -30.18
CA ALA A 1050 49.19 -5.47 -30.01
C ALA A 1050 48.77 -4.01 -30.13
N ASN A 1051 47.88 -3.69 -31.06
CA ASN A 1051 47.31 -2.35 -31.23
C ASN A 1051 46.45 -1.92 -30.02
N LEU A 1052 45.63 -2.80 -29.43
CA LEU A 1052 44.90 -2.51 -28.19
C LEU A 1052 45.86 -2.17 -27.04
N VAL A 1053 46.92 -2.98 -26.84
CA VAL A 1053 47.89 -2.76 -25.76
C VAL A 1053 48.65 -1.43 -25.94
N ARG A 1054 49.06 -1.10 -27.17
CA ARG A 1054 49.69 0.21 -27.49
C ARG A 1054 48.78 1.39 -27.17
N GLN A 1055 47.48 1.26 -27.41
CA GLN A 1055 46.49 2.30 -27.09
C GLN A 1055 46.30 2.47 -25.58
N GLN A 1056 46.21 1.37 -24.81
CA GLN A 1056 46.11 1.44 -23.35
C GLN A 1056 47.34 2.09 -22.71
N LEU A 1057 48.55 1.78 -23.19
CA LEU A 1057 49.81 2.32 -22.65
C LEU A 1057 50.02 3.82 -22.93
N HIS A 1058 49.47 4.35 -24.03
CA HIS A 1058 49.55 5.80 -24.32
C HIS A 1058 48.62 6.64 -23.43
N GLY A 1059 47.52 6.06 -22.94
CA GLY A 1059 46.62 6.76 -22.00
C GLY A 1059 47.30 7.05 -20.66
N SER A 1060 48.07 6.09 -20.14
CA SER A 1060 48.74 6.16 -18.83
C SER A 1060 50.00 7.04 -18.75
N ILE A 1061 50.29 7.85 -19.79
CA ILE A 1061 51.46 8.77 -19.84
C ILE A 1061 50.99 10.24 -19.85
N LEU A 1062 49.67 10.49 -19.88
CA LEU A 1062 49.05 11.82 -19.89
C LEU A 1062 48.30 12.17 -18.60
N GLU A 1063 48.29 11.26 -17.61
CA GLU A 1063 47.96 11.50 -16.20
C GLU A 1063 49.25 11.49 -15.35
#